data_AF-A0A2K9HEU7-F1
#
_entry.id   AF-A0A2K9HEU7-F1
#
_cell.length_a   1.000
_cell.length_b   1.000
_cell.length_c   1.000
_cell.angle_alpha   90.00
_cell.angle_beta   90.00
_cell.angle_gamma   90.00
#
_symmetry.space_group_name_H-M   'P 1'
#
loop_
_entity.id
_entity.type
_entity.pdbx_description
1 polymer ?
#
loop_
_entity_poly.entity_id
_entity_poly.type
_entity_poly.pdbx_seq_one_letter_code
_entity_poly.pdbx_strand_id
1 'polypeptide(L)'
;MKRITLFASLALASCLTVSAQRTPTHPLDIQDAKFENLPNYLEAWLKGEMKQPQGVSEIDDQFFISRVRPLERIKDGDYQVRQGVKRDRKMCLWTPLDDPTAQWKALPRYCFEGDNFSLWSYIDIHGNWTSPWIRSTAGLTDVAHKNGVTVGCVMSIPYGNTVYPSRWSYDNYGRILYQLTQKKNGKFVYAEPLVRMMKFYGINGIGFNSEFHTSASSMTLLSDFFVACHKEAEKINWKFEVHWYDGTGDDGHIHFDGGLGYHNQKIFGDKDNIATDMLFANYNWGPNHLSGSVSTAKRLGRSSFDYYAGFDIQGRGLRQPSWSALLDNDISIGFWGAHKQSLIHQSATDNGTSDIAIQKTYLKKQELMFSGGYNNPGLLPDINTDCNLANASLKSFHGLATFLTAKSTIQQVPFVSRFNLGNGLSFRKDGKVTFNHKWYNLNTQDYMPTWRWWITDGADQVNTGNINSLAKAELTFDDAYWGGSCLSISGQTAFSRVKLFKTMLEVKPDYEFSVTYKTIADKDTHAKFFVALKDHVTEYKEVALPAVETVGEWKTFSVKASDLGLAAGDKVAMMGLVVENTPANYELRVGEMALRDNAKDFATATPTIKKVEILRGRYNACDFKMQYASKEESGWEKTYNDEVGTWYYEIYFQQKDQPVQLLTATTSWAAYVVDAPMVSGADKRDCRFGVRAVSPDGKKGSDIVWSEYKEVAYDQPLSDVVADRPVIKPNEEFTLKYLDDMVPAAQSWKLKNAVTGAVVAQGESGTSAKFAVPTEGTYDLVVMDSNGKESIIRGKVKVTPEATGAVPQITDITADKTTEKVGKNVTYTYEGRLGEGKASRGLEITDPKMFRIPGDVQQGKSYSYALWFKADKFSHDSQGTNLINKNSIHDKWPHNNWGDLWVTIRPEWQGHRTKHEANEISFNTMGWTAHDNPYEDVMSTGYNVTPGVWNHIVVTQDEGNMQKIYFNGRKVADHSFTESKRREDVVRTDGRIDISQVADIFIGGGGVYKSGFNGVIDEVQVWNRPLTDDEVLQAMKGYKEGEVPADLKAYFTFEEVDGLKFKNLGTAGRNYDGSVVVVAGSGGENTSGASYVDQKPNNDVLGFPGVVGTYEIKTVPTWTLGDGVISSSTDKTAVVTYAAPGKKNVTLKLKNGWGEAEKTVEEIVEITSEANAIDAVDAQLGFSVYPNPFVESVNMRFAENGRYTINVLGTTGALLQSNSFEAAQGQVVNVAITGTKGMYLVQVLKNGKVYKTVKVVKK
;
A
#
# COMPACT_ATOMS: atom_id res chain seq x y z
N MET A 1 9.31 1.16 -38.78
CA MET A 1 9.28 1.59 -37.37
C MET A 1 10.38 0.83 -36.64
N LYS A 2 11.47 1.50 -36.25
CA LYS A 2 12.59 0.90 -35.50
C LYS A 2 12.59 1.53 -34.10
N ARG A 3 12.12 0.80 -33.08
CA ARG A 3 12.28 1.04 -31.62
C ARG A 3 11.31 0.11 -30.87
N ILE A 4 11.64 -1.17 -30.70
CA ILE A 4 10.86 -2.08 -29.81
C ILE A 4 11.75 -2.85 -28.81
N THR A 5 13.08 -2.82 -28.93
CA THR A 5 13.96 -3.67 -28.10
C THR A 5 14.28 -3.18 -26.68
N LEU A 6 13.61 -2.15 -26.16
CA LEU A 6 13.93 -1.58 -24.84
C LEU A 6 12.80 -1.63 -23.80
N PHE A 7 11.71 -2.35 -24.08
CA PHE A 7 10.56 -2.39 -23.17
C PHE A 7 10.66 -3.46 -22.07
N ALA A 8 11.51 -4.48 -22.20
CA ALA A 8 11.56 -5.58 -21.22
C ALA A 8 12.26 -5.18 -19.89
N SER A 9 13.34 -4.40 -19.93
CA SER A 9 13.97 -3.86 -18.71
C SER A 9 13.22 -2.66 -18.14
N LEU A 10 12.53 -1.90 -18.99
CA LEU A 10 11.63 -0.83 -18.57
C LEU A 10 10.32 -1.36 -17.98
N ALA A 11 9.82 -2.55 -18.32
CA ALA A 11 8.64 -3.14 -17.68
C ALA A 11 8.92 -3.62 -16.25
N LEU A 12 10.17 -4.00 -15.96
CA LEU A 12 10.65 -4.28 -14.60
C LEU A 12 10.98 -2.99 -13.82
N ALA A 13 11.30 -1.89 -14.51
CA ALA A 13 11.58 -0.58 -13.90
C ALA A 13 10.37 0.38 -13.84
N SER A 14 9.33 0.17 -14.66
CA SER A 14 8.09 0.97 -14.70
C SER A 14 7.02 0.43 -13.77
N CYS A 15 7.23 -0.77 -13.22
CA CYS A 15 6.78 -1.08 -11.86
C CYS A 15 7.72 -0.38 -10.87
N LEU A 16 7.79 0.96 -10.92
CA LEU A 16 8.33 1.73 -9.80
C LEU A 16 7.58 1.23 -8.57
N THR A 17 8.38 0.63 -7.71
CA THR A 17 7.98 -0.38 -6.77
C THR A 17 6.95 0.18 -5.80
N VAL A 18 5.91 -0.60 -5.57
CA VAL A 18 5.00 -0.54 -4.43
C VAL A 18 5.85 -0.74 -3.15
N SER A 19 6.62 0.29 -2.78
CA SER A 19 7.58 0.29 -1.68
C SER A 19 6.85 0.05 -0.37
N ALA A 20 7.46 -0.74 0.53
CA ALA A 20 6.93 -0.85 1.88
C ALA A 20 7.18 0.52 2.52
N GLN A 21 6.11 1.25 2.84
CA GLN A 21 6.24 2.65 3.17
C GLN A 21 5.29 3.02 4.30
N ARG A 22 5.89 3.42 5.43
CA ARG A 22 5.16 3.81 6.63
C ARG A 22 4.64 5.25 6.59
N THR A 23 5.42 6.14 5.97
CA THR A 23 5.11 7.56 5.77
C THR A 23 5.32 7.96 4.31
N PRO A 24 4.47 8.82 3.71
CA PRO A 24 4.61 9.28 2.33
C PRO A 24 5.98 9.87 1.98
N THR A 25 6.42 9.68 0.74
CA THR A 25 7.67 10.19 0.14
C THR A 25 7.44 11.49 -0.60
N HIS A 26 6.17 11.78 -0.92
CA HIS A 26 5.76 13.06 -1.48
C HIS A 26 5.50 14.07 -0.35
N PRO A 27 5.66 15.39 -0.60
CA PRO A 27 5.34 16.42 0.37
C PRO A 27 3.84 16.43 0.75
N LEU A 28 3.52 16.96 1.93
CA LEU A 28 2.15 17.29 2.31
C LEU A 28 1.70 18.58 1.62
N ASP A 29 0.88 18.44 0.57
CA ASP A 29 0.38 19.58 -0.23
C ASP A 29 -0.99 20.12 0.24
N ILE A 30 -1.51 19.58 1.34
CA ILE A 30 -2.76 20.02 1.96
C ILE A 30 -2.41 20.83 3.21
N GLN A 31 -2.60 22.15 3.14
CA GLN A 31 -2.22 23.06 4.22
C GLN A 31 -3.30 23.17 5.29
N ASP A 32 -2.87 23.36 6.54
CA ASP A 32 -3.72 23.57 7.70
C ASP A 32 -3.20 24.78 8.50
N ALA A 33 -4.07 25.37 9.32
CA ALA A 33 -3.69 26.48 10.18
C ALA A 33 -2.91 25.99 11.41
N LYS A 34 -1.96 26.82 11.85
CA LYS A 34 -1.17 26.57 13.06
C LYS A 34 -1.96 26.97 14.31
N PHE A 35 -1.97 26.11 15.33
CA PHE A 35 -2.67 26.39 16.60
C PHE A 35 -2.14 27.66 17.27
N GLU A 36 -0.85 27.94 17.14
CA GLU A 36 -0.20 29.12 17.72
C GLU A 36 -0.75 30.44 17.16
N ASN A 37 -1.29 30.41 15.95
CA ASN A 37 -1.89 31.57 15.30
C ASN A 37 -3.38 31.72 15.61
N LEU A 38 -4.03 30.70 16.18
CA LEU A 38 -5.48 30.71 16.45
C LEU A 38 -5.94 31.95 17.23
N PRO A 39 -5.25 32.43 18.30
CA PRO A 39 -5.66 33.64 19.00
C PRO A 39 -5.77 34.89 18.09
N ASN A 40 -5.03 34.94 16.98
CA ASN A 40 -4.95 36.11 16.11
C ASN A 40 -6.15 36.24 15.16
N TYR A 41 -6.81 35.12 14.82
CA TYR A 41 -7.87 35.10 13.82
C TYR A 41 -9.18 34.47 14.30
N LEU A 42 -9.20 33.83 15.49
CA LEU A 42 -10.37 33.13 16.03
C LEU A 42 -11.63 34.01 16.04
N GLU A 43 -11.53 35.28 16.44
CA GLU A 43 -12.67 36.19 16.47
C GLU A 43 -13.25 36.45 15.07
N ALA A 44 -12.41 36.81 14.11
CA ALA A 44 -12.81 37.07 12.73
C ALA A 44 -13.40 35.80 12.08
N TRP A 45 -12.82 34.65 12.40
CA TRP A 45 -13.33 33.36 11.95
C TRP A 45 -14.70 33.07 12.56
N LEU A 46 -14.89 33.13 13.89
CA LEU A 46 -16.19 32.92 14.54
C LEU A 46 -17.27 33.87 14.03
N LYS A 47 -16.92 35.12 13.70
CA LYS A 47 -17.86 36.10 13.12
C LYS A 47 -18.21 35.85 11.65
N GLY A 48 -17.53 34.91 10.98
CA GLY A 48 -17.68 34.66 9.55
C GLY A 48 -17.07 35.74 8.66
N GLU A 49 -16.21 36.62 9.22
CA GLU A 49 -15.44 37.61 8.46
C GLU A 49 -14.33 36.93 7.64
N MET A 50 -13.89 35.75 8.09
CA MET A 50 -13.03 34.83 7.34
C MET A 50 -13.81 33.56 6.98
N LYS A 51 -13.74 33.17 5.70
CA LYS A 51 -14.39 31.94 5.21
C LYS A 51 -13.68 30.66 5.65
N GLN A 52 -12.36 30.72 5.84
CA GLN A 52 -11.53 29.62 6.29
C GLN A 52 -10.39 30.13 7.20
N PRO A 53 -9.72 29.24 7.96
CA PRO A 53 -8.61 29.63 8.83
C PRO A 53 -7.47 30.36 8.11
N GLN A 54 -6.69 31.14 8.88
CA GLN A 54 -5.54 31.86 8.33
C GLN A 54 -4.52 30.90 7.69
N GLY A 55 -4.11 31.20 6.46
CA GLY A 55 -3.12 30.41 5.71
C GLY A 55 -3.67 29.16 5.02
N VAL A 56 -4.99 28.96 5.03
CA VAL A 56 -5.64 27.81 4.37
C VAL A 56 -6.31 28.27 3.07
N SER A 57 -6.05 27.54 1.99
CA SER A 57 -6.68 27.81 0.70
C SER A 57 -8.11 27.23 0.62
N GLU A 58 -8.95 27.72 -0.29
CA GLU A 58 -10.33 27.21 -0.46
C GLU A 58 -10.36 25.71 -0.78
N ILE A 59 -9.38 25.21 -1.54
CA ILE A 59 -9.24 23.78 -1.86
C ILE A 59 -8.80 22.97 -0.65
N ASP A 60 -7.86 23.49 0.15
CA ASP A 60 -7.36 22.79 1.33
C ASP A 60 -8.42 22.69 2.43
N ASP A 61 -9.28 23.71 2.54
CA ASP A 61 -10.37 23.73 3.52
C ASP A 61 -11.39 22.60 3.30
N GLN A 62 -11.62 22.20 2.04
CA GLN A 62 -12.53 21.08 1.72
C GLN A 62 -12.06 19.73 2.26
N PHE A 63 -10.77 19.55 2.59
CA PHE A 63 -10.29 18.33 3.24
C PHE A 63 -10.64 18.26 4.74
N PHE A 64 -11.18 19.33 5.31
CA PHE A 64 -11.61 19.40 6.72
C PHE A 64 -13.14 19.56 6.87
N ILE A 65 -13.87 19.85 5.79
CA ILE A 65 -15.33 19.95 5.81
C ILE A 65 -15.95 18.57 5.58
N SER A 66 -16.54 18.00 6.63
CA SER A 66 -17.30 16.75 6.53
C SER A 66 -18.50 16.87 5.58
N ARG A 67 -18.67 15.90 4.69
CA ARG A 67 -19.78 15.81 3.71
C ARG A 67 -20.77 14.69 4.02
N VAL A 68 -20.56 13.96 5.11
CA VAL A 68 -21.46 12.91 5.60
C VAL A 68 -22.14 13.35 6.90
N ARG A 69 -23.47 13.25 6.92
CA ARG A 69 -24.30 13.60 8.08
C ARG A 69 -24.13 12.54 9.18
N PRO A 70 -24.09 12.94 10.48
CA PRO A 70 -24.17 11.98 11.58
C PRO A 70 -25.44 11.11 11.47
N LEU A 71 -25.27 9.80 11.49
CA LEU A 71 -26.38 8.84 11.46
C LEU A 71 -26.70 8.32 12.86
N GLU A 72 -27.98 8.13 13.13
CA GLU A 72 -28.42 7.49 14.37
C GLU A 72 -28.22 5.97 14.31
N ARG A 73 -27.82 5.42 15.46
CA ARG A 73 -27.74 3.98 15.65
C ARG A 73 -29.15 3.39 15.79
N ILE A 74 -29.31 2.13 15.38
CA ILE A 74 -30.53 1.35 15.63
C ILE A 74 -30.84 1.44 17.13
N LYS A 75 -32.10 1.74 17.47
CA LYS A 75 -32.65 1.81 18.83
C LYS A 75 -33.63 0.65 19.06
N ASP A 76 -34.67 0.60 18.25
CA ASP A 76 -35.72 -0.41 18.35
C ASP A 76 -35.39 -1.69 17.60
N GLY A 77 -35.70 -2.86 18.19
CA GLY A 77 -35.40 -4.17 17.57
C GLY A 77 -33.90 -4.51 17.51
N ASP A 78 -33.06 -3.77 18.24
CA ASP A 78 -31.64 -4.08 18.37
C ASP A 78 -31.47 -5.33 19.24
N TYR A 79 -30.74 -6.30 18.70
CA TYR A 79 -30.44 -7.54 19.39
C TYR A 79 -28.94 -7.65 19.68
N GLN A 80 -28.62 -8.34 20.77
CA GLN A 80 -27.25 -8.46 21.28
C GLN A 80 -26.74 -9.88 21.10
N VAL A 81 -25.44 -10.01 20.80
CA VAL A 81 -24.76 -11.32 20.73
C VAL A 81 -24.79 -12.00 22.10
N ARG A 82 -24.57 -11.22 23.17
CA ARG A 82 -24.55 -11.68 24.55
C ARG A 82 -25.63 -10.97 25.35
N GLN A 83 -26.38 -11.73 26.14
CA GLN A 83 -27.37 -11.19 27.06
C GLN A 83 -26.68 -10.53 28.26
N GLY A 84 -27.29 -9.48 28.83
CA GLY A 84 -26.80 -8.80 30.03
C GLY A 84 -25.79 -7.67 29.80
N VAL A 85 -25.33 -7.46 28.56
CA VAL A 85 -24.43 -6.35 28.22
C VAL A 85 -25.21 -5.03 28.18
N LYS A 86 -24.77 -4.04 28.97
CA LYS A 86 -25.44 -2.74 29.08
C LYS A 86 -25.30 -1.96 27.78
N ARG A 87 -26.40 -1.76 27.07
CA ARG A 87 -26.44 -1.06 25.77
C ARG A 87 -25.92 0.37 25.82
N ASP A 88 -26.27 1.09 26.89
CA ASP A 88 -25.96 2.51 27.05
C ASP A 88 -24.51 2.75 27.46
N ARG A 89 -23.74 1.69 27.75
CA ARG A 89 -22.30 1.81 27.97
C ARG A 89 -21.64 2.33 26.71
N LYS A 90 -20.77 3.33 26.91
CA LYS A 90 -20.04 3.99 25.83
C LYS A 90 -18.58 3.57 25.85
N MET A 91 -17.95 3.70 24.69
CA MET A 91 -16.51 3.53 24.55
C MET A 91 -15.91 4.75 23.85
N CYS A 92 -14.91 5.35 24.47
CA CYS A 92 -14.09 6.39 23.86
C CYS A 92 -12.73 5.82 23.47
N LEU A 93 -12.38 5.99 22.20
CA LEU A 93 -11.00 5.85 21.73
C LEU A 93 -10.38 7.25 21.66
N TRP A 94 -9.61 7.62 22.67
CA TRP A 94 -8.98 8.94 22.79
C TRP A 94 -7.51 8.89 22.33
N THR A 95 -7.31 8.54 21.07
CA THR A 95 -5.98 8.31 20.48
C THR A 95 -5.80 9.10 19.17
N PRO A 96 -4.55 9.39 18.75
CA PRO A 96 -4.28 9.89 17.41
C PRO A 96 -4.77 8.92 16.35
N LEU A 97 -5.21 9.45 15.20
CA LEU A 97 -5.39 8.68 13.97
C LEU A 97 -4.45 9.29 12.94
N ASP A 98 -3.21 8.83 12.93
CA ASP A 98 -2.08 9.48 12.27
C ASP A 98 -1.04 8.49 11.75
N ASP A 99 -0.14 8.99 10.91
CA ASP A 99 1.09 8.29 10.54
C ASP A 99 2.17 8.47 11.63
N PRO A 100 3.30 7.74 11.58
CA PRO A 100 4.37 7.87 12.57
C PRO A 100 4.93 9.30 12.75
N THR A 101 4.79 10.18 11.76
CA THR A 101 5.25 11.58 11.86
C THR A 101 4.26 12.53 12.56
N ALA A 102 3.03 12.11 12.81
CA ALA A 102 1.92 12.95 13.29
C ALA A 102 1.55 14.13 12.35
N GLN A 103 2.02 14.10 11.10
CA GLN A 103 1.86 15.20 10.15
C GLN A 103 0.63 14.98 9.27
N TRP A 104 0.38 13.74 8.86
CA TRP A 104 -0.60 13.44 7.82
C TRP A 104 -2.01 13.26 8.35
N LYS A 105 -2.19 12.99 9.65
CA LYS A 105 -3.49 12.74 10.29
C LYS A 105 -4.23 11.66 9.48
N ALA A 106 -5.53 11.85 9.24
CA ALA A 106 -6.34 11.03 8.34
C ALA A 106 -6.46 11.60 6.91
N LEU A 107 -5.56 12.50 6.48
CA LEU A 107 -5.60 13.07 5.13
C LEU A 107 -5.30 12.00 4.06
N PRO A 108 -5.85 12.15 2.84
CA PRO A 108 -5.52 11.27 1.73
C PRO A 108 -4.03 11.36 1.40
N ARG A 109 -3.41 10.22 1.14
CA ARG A 109 -1.99 10.09 0.84
C ARG A 109 -1.70 8.85 0.02
N TYR A 110 -0.56 8.83 -0.65
CA TYR A 110 -0.21 7.77 -1.59
C TYR A 110 0.83 6.80 -0.99
N CYS A 111 0.53 6.36 0.23
CA CYS A 111 1.18 5.21 0.90
C CYS A 111 0.09 4.24 1.39
N PHE A 112 0.46 2.98 1.68
CA PHE A 112 -0.49 1.95 2.07
C PHE A 112 -0.76 1.90 3.58
N GLU A 113 0.27 2.15 4.39
CA GLU A 113 0.14 2.21 5.84
C GLU A 113 -0.67 3.44 6.27
N GLY A 114 -1.64 3.20 7.14
CA GLY A 114 -2.39 4.25 7.80
C GLY A 114 -3.41 3.67 8.74
N ASP A 115 -3.72 4.40 9.80
CA ASP A 115 -4.68 3.97 10.80
C ASP A 115 -6.11 3.97 10.21
N ASN A 116 -6.46 2.84 9.60
CA ASN A 116 -7.76 2.55 9.01
C ASN A 116 -8.67 1.81 10.02
N PHE A 117 -8.76 2.33 11.25
CA PHE A 117 -9.63 1.80 12.29
C PHE A 117 -11.01 1.43 11.71
N SER A 118 -11.51 0.24 12.05
CA SER A 118 -12.66 -0.37 11.38
C SER A 118 -13.65 -1.03 12.34
N LEU A 119 -13.46 -0.92 13.65
CA LEU A 119 -14.38 -1.43 14.68
C LEU A 119 -15.27 -0.33 15.26
N TRP A 120 -15.73 0.58 14.39
CA TRP A 120 -16.65 1.68 14.74
C TRP A 120 -17.93 1.20 15.42
N SER A 121 -18.34 -0.05 15.17
CA SER A 121 -19.50 -0.67 15.81
C SER A 121 -19.37 -0.76 17.33
N TYR A 122 -18.17 -0.72 17.91
CA TYR A 122 -17.97 -0.82 19.36
C TYR A 122 -17.64 0.50 20.05
N ILE A 123 -17.27 1.56 19.32
CA ILE A 123 -16.95 2.85 19.93
C ILE A 123 -18.11 3.83 19.78
N ASP A 124 -18.21 4.82 20.66
CA ASP A 124 -19.21 5.90 20.60
C ASP A 124 -18.55 7.25 20.35
N ILE A 125 -17.30 7.40 20.79
CA ILE A 125 -16.48 8.60 20.65
C ILE A 125 -15.12 8.22 20.06
N HIS A 126 -14.68 8.96 19.05
CA HIS A 126 -13.27 9.00 18.65
C HIS A 126 -12.72 10.41 18.94
N GLY A 127 -12.00 10.56 20.04
CA GLY A 127 -11.27 11.78 20.35
C GLY A 127 -9.91 11.73 19.65
N ASN A 128 -9.74 12.44 18.53
CA ASN A 128 -8.46 12.43 17.83
C ASN A 128 -7.48 13.40 18.50
N TRP A 129 -6.45 12.83 19.14
CA TRP A 129 -5.46 13.55 19.93
C TRP A 129 -4.58 14.50 19.11
N THR A 130 -4.34 14.21 17.82
CA THR A 130 -3.53 15.05 16.91
C THR A 130 -4.36 15.94 15.99
N SER A 131 -5.70 15.83 16.06
CA SER A 131 -6.56 16.77 15.33
C SER A 131 -6.35 18.19 15.88
N PRO A 132 -6.20 19.21 15.02
CA PRO A 132 -6.19 20.59 15.45
C PRO A 132 -7.40 20.88 16.34
N TRP A 133 -7.22 21.70 17.37
CA TRP A 133 -8.36 22.08 18.19
C TRP A 133 -9.39 22.83 17.32
N ILE A 134 -10.68 22.53 17.49
CA ILE A 134 -11.84 22.97 16.69
C ILE A 134 -11.82 22.60 15.18
N ARG A 135 -10.98 21.65 14.75
CA ARG A 135 -10.94 21.19 13.34
C ARG A 135 -10.42 19.75 13.22
N SER A 136 -11.04 18.92 12.38
CA SER A 136 -10.55 17.57 12.07
C SER A 136 -10.65 17.29 10.59
N THR A 137 -9.90 16.30 10.11
CA THR A 137 -9.93 15.87 8.72
C THR A 137 -11.31 15.32 8.38
N ALA A 138 -11.88 15.71 7.24
CA ALA A 138 -13.19 15.29 6.79
C ALA A 138 -13.30 13.77 6.66
N GLY A 139 -12.22 13.06 6.30
CA GLY A 139 -12.20 11.60 6.20
C GLY A 139 -12.54 10.88 7.50
N LEU A 140 -11.93 11.29 8.62
CA LEU A 140 -12.26 10.78 9.95
C LEU A 140 -13.71 11.10 10.33
N THR A 141 -14.10 12.37 10.18
CA THR A 141 -15.45 12.80 10.53
C THR A 141 -16.52 12.08 9.73
N ASP A 142 -16.33 11.93 8.42
CA ASP A 142 -17.28 11.28 7.53
C ASP A 142 -17.46 9.80 7.89
N VAL A 143 -16.36 9.06 8.11
CA VAL A 143 -16.46 7.65 8.46
C VAL A 143 -17.05 7.43 9.85
N ALA A 144 -16.71 8.28 10.82
CA ALA A 144 -17.26 8.21 12.17
C ALA A 144 -18.77 8.52 12.17
N HIS A 145 -19.20 9.61 11.52
CA HIS A 145 -20.60 9.99 11.40
C HIS A 145 -21.44 8.93 10.70
N LYS A 146 -20.92 8.32 9.64
CA LYS A 146 -21.56 7.20 8.96
C LYS A 146 -21.83 6.02 9.90
N ASN A 147 -20.96 5.79 10.88
CA ASN A 147 -21.09 4.75 11.90
C ASN A 147 -21.73 5.22 13.22
N GLY A 148 -22.25 6.46 13.26
CA GLY A 148 -22.89 7.04 14.44
C GLY A 148 -21.94 7.27 15.61
N VAL A 149 -20.66 7.53 15.31
CA VAL A 149 -19.60 7.85 16.26
C VAL A 149 -19.35 9.35 16.25
N THR A 150 -19.20 9.96 17.42
CA THR A 150 -18.84 11.38 17.52
C THR A 150 -17.35 11.59 17.38
N VAL A 151 -16.95 12.69 16.74
CA VAL A 151 -15.55 13.06 16.58
C VAL A 151 -15.19 14.24 17.47
N GLY A 152 -14.16 14.04 18.29
CA GLY A 152 -13.57 15.07 19.14
C GLY A 152 -12.17 15.48 18.68
N CYS A 153 -11.80 16.73 18.97
CA CYS A 153 -10.43 17.26 18.87
C CYS A 153 -9.88 17.57 20.27
N VAL A 154 -8.56 17.75 20.44
CA VAL A 154 -7.96 17.93 21.78
C VAL A 154 -7.14 19.22 21.87
N MET A 155 -7.38 20.00 22.93
CA MET A 155 -6.46 21.04 23.39
C MET A 155 -5.44 20.36 24.32
N SER A 156 -4.28 20.03 23.78
CA SER A 156 -3.20 19.30 24.47
C SER A 156 -2.41 20.23 25.40
N ILE A 157 -3.04 20.68 26.47
CA ILE A 157 -2.41 21.54 27.47
C ILE A 157 -1.33 20.74 28.21
N PRO A 158 -0.08 21.24 28.32
CA PRO A 158 0.98 20.55 29.06
C PRO A 158 0.66 20.43 30.55
N TYR A 159 1.07 19.31 31.15
CA TYR A 159 0.96 19.07 32.58
C TYR A 159 1.54 20.23 33.42
N GLY A 160 0.78 20.67 34.42
CA GLY A 160 1.15 21.71 35.37
C GLY A 160 1.15 23.13 34.82
N ASN A 161 0.73 23.34 33.56
CA ASN A 161 0.68 24.68 32.98
C ASN A 161 -0.30 25.57 33.76
N THR A 162 -0.09 26.89 33.75
CA THR A 162 -1.02 27.84 34.38
C THR A 162 -1.86 28.51 33.31
N VAL A 163 -3.18 28.28 33.33
CA VAL A 163 -4.10 28.74 32.28
C VAL A 163 -5.19 29.61 32.89
N TYR A 164 -5.12 30.92 32.64
CA TYR A 164 -6.17 31.88 33.03
C TYR A 164 -6.85 32.45 31.78
N PRO A 165 -8.19 32.46 31.70
CA PRO A 165 -8.91 33.20 30.67
C PRO A 165 -8.71 34.72 30.82
N SER A 166 -7.63 35.25 30.24
CA SER A 166 -7.31 36.68 30.20
C SER A 166 -6.72 37.09 28.85
N ARG A 167 -7.01 38.33 28.42
CA ARG A 167 -6.37 38.95 27.24
C ARG A 167 -4.84 39.01 27.37
N TRP A 168 -4.34 39.05 28.61
CA TRP A 168 -2.92 39.21 28.94
C TRP A 168 -2.22 37.89 29.26
N SER A 169 -2.87 36.74 29.07
CA SER A 169 -2.25 35.44 29.32
C SER A 169 -1.07 35.21 28.38
N TYR A 170 0.05 34.72 28.93
CA TYR A 170 1.27 34.45 28.18
C TYR A 170 1.10 33.24 27.23
N ASP A 171 0.33 32.25 27.64
CA ASP A 171 0.02 31.07 26.85
C ASP A 171 -1.12 31.31 25.84
N ASN A 172 -1.18 30.50 24.79
CA ASN A 172 -2.24 30.59 23.78
C ASN A 172 -3.60 30.10 24.34
N TYR A 173 -3.60 29.13 25.25
CA TYR A 173 -4.82 28.51 25.79
C TYR A 173 -5.68 29.54 26.53
N GLY A 174 -5.08 30.29 27.46
CA GLY A 174 -5.75 31.35 28.21
C GLY A 174 -6.33 32.45 27.34
N ARG A 175 -5.61 32.86 26.28
CA ARG A 175 -6.08 33.86 25.30
C ARG A 175 -7.26 33.36 24.48
N ILE A 176 -7.22 32.10 24.04
CA ILE A 176 -8.31 31.46 23.31
C ILE A 176 -9.56 31.34 24.19
N LEU A 177 -9.40 30.81 25.41
CA LEU A 177 -10.50 30.65 26.37
C LEU A 177 -11.09 32.00 26.77
N TYR A 178 -10.27 33.04 26.95
CA TYR A 178 -10.73 34.41 27.16
C TYR A 178 -11.61 34.90 26.01
N GLN A 179 -11.17 34.70 24.76
CA GLN A 179 -11.95 35.10 23.60
C GLN A 179 -13.31 34.40 23.58
N LEU A 180 -13.34 33.07 23.75
CA LEU A 180 -14.59 32.29 23.69
C LEU A 180 -15.59 32.65 24.79
N THR A 181 -15.09 32.94 25.99
CA THR A 181 -15.90 33.21 27.19
C THR A 181 -16.33 34.67 27.35
N GLN A 182 -16.09 35.53 26.34
CA GLN A 182 -16.57 36.92 26.36
C GLN A 182 -18.09 36.99 26.56
N LYS A 183 -18.53 37.90 27.45
CA LYS A 183 -19.95 38.15 27.71
C LYS A 183 -20.35 39.56 27.27
N LYS A 184 -21.56 39.69 26.70
CA LYS A 184 -22.26 40.96 26.48
C LYS A 184 -23.67 40.84 27.07
N ASN A 185 -24.06 41.79 27.93
CA ASN A 185 -25.34 41.76 28.64
C ASN A 185 -25.60 40.42 29.37
N GLY A 186 -24.55 39.86 29.99
CA GLY A 186 -24.63 38.60 30.74
C GLY A 186 -24.65 37.32 29.90
N LYS A 187 -24.68 37.40 28.56
CA LYS A 187 -24.68 36.23 27.66
C LYS A 187 -23.33 36.05 26.98
N PHE A 188 -22.91 34.80 26.78
CA PHE A 188 -21.70 34.48 26.01
C PHE A 188 -21.91 34.78 24.54
N VAL A 189 -21.09 35.64 23.96
CA VAL A 189 -21.27 36.10 22.57
C VAL A 189 -20.80 35.10 21.53
N TYR A 190 -19.93 34.16 21.92
CA TYR A 190 -19.33 33.17 21.00
C TYR A 190 -19.83 31.74 21.20
N ALA A 191 -20.80 31.48 22.09
CA ALA A 191 -21.36 30.15 22.26
C ALA A 191 -22.06 29.64 20.98
N GLU A 192 -22.98 30.42 20.42
CA GLU A 192 -23.66 30.08 19.15
C GLU A 192 -22.67 30.03 17.97
N PRO A 193 -21.81 31.03 17.72
CA PRO A 193 -20.80 30.97 16.67
C PRO A 193 -19.90 29.73 16.71
N LEU A 194 -19.41 29.35 17.89
CA LEU A 194 -18.55 28.17 18.06
C LEU A 194 -19.28 26.90 17.64
N VAL A 195 -20.51 26.72 18.13
CA VAL A 195 -21.34 25.55 17.83
C VAL A 195 -21.68 25.45 16.34
N ARG A 196 -21.97 26.58 15.69
CA ARG A 196 -22.22 26.63 14.23
C ARG A 196 -20.98 26.23 13.44
N MET A 197 -19.81 26.76 13.82
CA MET A 197 -18.53 26.41 13.20
C MET A 197 -18.21 24.92 13.39
N MET A 198 -18.43 24.37 14.59
CA MET A 198 -18.25 22.94 14.86
C MET A 198 -19.17 22.08 13.98
N LYS A 199 -20.45 22.44 13.83
CA LYS A 199 -21.37 21.76 12.90
C LYS A 199 -20.89 21.83 11.45
N PHE A 200 -20.37 22.98 11.03
CA PHE A 200 -19.84 23.19 9.68
C PHE A 200 -18.65 22.26 9.38
N TYR A 201 -17.69 22.10 10.29
CA TYR A 201 -16.60 21.13 10.11
C TYR A 201 -17.01 19.68 10.45
N GLY A 202 -18.13 19.50 11.12
CA GLY A 202 -18.62 18.20 11.59
C GLY A 202 -17.92 17.72 12.87
N ILE A 203 -17.49 18.63 13.74
CA ILE A 203 -16.88 18.29 15.02
C ILE A 203 -17.96 18.26 16.09
N ASN A 204 -18.03 17.17 16.84
CA ASN A 204 -18.96 17.03 17.95
C ASN A 204 -18.31 17.48 19.26
N GLY A 205 -17.08 17.04 19.51
CA GLY A 205 -16.39 17.20 20.79
C GLY A 205 -15.28 18.25 20.80
N ILE A 206 -15.32 19.17 21.77
CA ILE A 206 -14.12 19.91 22.18
C ILE A 206 -13.47 19.23 23.39
N GLY A 207 -12.28 18.69 23.16
CA GLY A 207 -11.52 17.97 24.17
C GLY A 207 -10.46 18.81 24.85
N PHE A 208 -10.19 18.48 26.11
CA PHE A 208 -9.20 19.14 26.95
C PHE A 208 -8.34 18.09 27.66
N ASN A 209 -7.03 18.14 27.45
CA ASN A 209 -6.08 17.54 28.40
C ASN A 209 -5.97 18.46 29.62
N SER A 210 -6.97 18.40 30.49
CA SER A 210 -7.11 19.27 31.66
C SER A 210 -6.16 18.85 32.78
N GLU A 211 -4.89 19.18 32.60
CA GLU A 211 -3.81 18.95 33.56
C GLU A 211 -3.14 20.26 33.97
N PHE A 212 -3.93 21.31 34.21
CA PHE A 212 -3.44 22.67 34.42
C PHE A 212 -3.95 23.30 35.72
N HIS A 213 -3.27 24.35 36.16
CA HIS A 213 -3.68 25.19 37.28
C HIS A 213 -4.45 26.43 36.82
N THR A 214 -5.51 26.77 37.54
CA THR A 214 -6.30 28.00 37.34
C THR A 214 -7.01 28.40 38.64
N SER A 215 -8.02 29.28 38.58
CA SER A 215 -8.88 29.61 39.71
C SER A 215 -10.25 28.95 39.63
N ALA A 216 -10.89 28.73 40.79
CA ALA A 216 -12.29 28.30 40.88
C ALA A 216 -13.26 29.21 40.09
N SER A 217 -12.99 30.52 40.01
CA SER A 217 -13.76 31.46 39.21
C SER A 217 -13.60 31.22 37.71
N SER A 218 -12.40 30.88 37.25
CA SER A 218 -12.14 30.52 35.86
C SER A 218 -12.83 29.20 35.51
N MET A 219 -12.78 28.20 36.40
CA MET A 219 -13.50 26.94 36.22
C MET A 219 -15.02 27.14 36.10
N THR A 220 -15.60 28.00 36.95
CA THR A 220 -17.03 28.36 36.86
C THR A 220 -17.35 29.07 35.54
N LEU A 221 -16.49 29.98 35.08
CA LEU A 221 -16.66 30.65 33.79
C LEU A 221 -16.65 29.66 32.62
N LEU A 222 -15.76 28.67 32.65
CA LEU A 222 -15.66 27.63 31.63
C LEU A 222 -16.89 26.70 31.64
N SER A 223 -17.29 26.21 32.83
CA SER A 223 -18.48 25.36 32.95
C SER A 223 -19.74 26.08 32.46
N ASP A 224 -19.92 27.35 32.83
CA ASP A 224 -21.05 28.18 32.36
C ASP A 224 -21.05 28.35 30.84
N PHE A 225 -19.87 28.52 30.25
CA PHE A 225 -19.70 28.65 28.80
C PHE A 225 -20.06 27.34 28.09
N PHE A 226 -19.62 26.20 28.60
CA PHE A 226 -19.97 24.89 28.05
C PHE A 226 -21.47 24.61 28.15
N VAL A 227 -22.11 24.95 29.27
CA VAL A 227 -23.57 24.86 29.42
C VAL A 227 -24.29 25.74 28.38
N ALA A 228 -23.79 26.95 28.13
CA ALA A 228 -24.34 27.82 27.10
C ALA A 228 -24.18 27.20 25.70
N CYS A 229 -23.03 26.59 25.38
CA CYS A 229 -22.82 25.92 24.10
C CYS A 229 -23.78 24.74 23.89
N HIS A 230 -24.04 23.91 24.92
CA HIS A 230 -25.05 22.85 24.84
C HIS A 230 -26.44 23.40 24.50
N LYS A 231 -26.85 24.49 25.17
CA LYS A 231 -28.14 25.15 24.93
C LYS A 231 -28.24 25.77 23.53
N GLU A 232 -27.14 26.29 22.97
CA GLU A 232 -27.12 26.78 21.59
C GLU A 232 -27.11 25.64 20.56
N ALA A 233 -26.46 24.51 20.86
CA ALA A 233 -26.41 23.34 19.99
C ALA A 233 -27.77 22.65 19.84
N GLU A 234 -28.54 22.56 20.92
CA GLU A 234 -29.91 22.04 20.89
C GLU A 234 -30.79 22.81 19.89
N LYS A 235 -30.68 24.15 19.85
CA LYS A 235 -31.47 25.01 18.94
C LYS A 235 -31.21 24.71 17.46
N ILE A 236 -30.04 24.19 17.11
CA ILE A 236 -29.66 23.85 15.73
C ILE A 236 -29.60 22.35 15.48
N ASN A 237 -30.13 21.54 16.40
CA ASN A 237 -30.11 20.08 16.37
C ASN A 237 -28.69 19.52 16.10
N TRP A 238 -27.71 20.02 16.84
CA TRP A 238 -26.33 19.54 16.77
C TRP A 238 -25.93 18.85 18.07
N LYS A 239 -25.31 17.67 17.96
CA LYS A 239 -24.72 16.99 19.10
C LYS A 239 -23.35 17.60 19.39
N PHE A 240 -23.36 18.62 20.26
CA PHE A 240 -22.17 19.21 20.86
C PHE A 240 -21.79 18.41 22.11
N GLU A 241 -20.49 18.17 22.27
CA GLU A 241 -19.94 17.48 23.42
C GLU A 241 -18.70 18.22 23.96
N VAL A 242 -18.48 18.12 25.26
CA VAL A 242 -17.21 18.49 25.90
C VAL A 242 -16.55 17.23 26.48
N HIS A 243 -15.29 17.03 26.12
CA HIS A 243 -14.47 15.88 26.52
C HIS A 243 -13.38 16.36 27.49
N TRP A 244 -13.51 16.05 28.78
CA TRP A 244 -12.64 16.57 29.84
C TRP A 244 -11.83 15.45 30.48
N TYR A 245 -10.51 15.62 30.57
CA TYR A 245 -9.66 14.73 31.36
C TYR A 245 -9.85 15.05 32.86
N ASP A 246 -10.08 14.05 33.69
CA ASP A 246 -10.34 14.19 35.13
C ASP A 246 -9.03 14.49 35.89
N GLY A 247 -8.44 15.65 35.59
CA GLY A 247 -7.26 16.23 36.23
C GLY A 247 -7.61 17.54 36.93
N THR A 248 -7.87 18.61 36.18
CA THR A 248 -8.22 19.92 36.77
C THR A 248 -9.66 19.92 37.32
N GLY A 249 -9.79 20.09 38.64
CA GLY A 249 -11.07 20.15 39.36
C GLY A 249 -11.67 21.55 39.46
N ASP A 250 -12.83 21.63 40.10
CA ASP A 250 -13.68 22.82 40.27
C ASP A 250 -12.99 23.97 41.03
N ASP A 251 -11.97 23.68 41.83
CA ASP A 251 -11.17 24.67 42.56
C ASP A 251 -10.01 25.25 41.72
N GLY A 252 -9.73 24.65 40.55
CA GLY A 252 -8.65 25.01 39.65
C GLY A 252 -7.32 24.29 39.95
N HIS A 253 -7.30 23.31 40.85
CA HIS A 253 -6.14 22.46 41.12
C HIS A 253 -6.26 21.09 40.42
N ILE A 254 -5.13 20.40 40.29
CA ILE A 254 -5.07 19.06 39.69
C ILE A 254 -5.35 18.01 40.77
N HIS A 255 -6.37 17.18 40.56
CA HIS A 255 -6.87 16.12 41.44
C HIS A 255 -7.03 14.82 40.64
N PHE A 256 -5.99 13.99 40.60
CA PHE A 256 -6.11 12.67 39.95
C PHE A 256 -6.68 11.60 40.88
N ASP A 257 -7.26 10.57 40.26
CA ASP A 257 -7.69 9.32 40.91
C ASP A 257 -8.76 9.49 42.00
N GLY A 258 -9.49 10.61 41.99
CA GLY A 258 -10.54 10.93 42.97
C GLY A 258 -11.94 10.37 42.64
N GLY A 259 -12.18 9.92 41.40
CA GLY A 259 -13.54 9.60 40.92
C GLY A 259 -14.40 10.86 40.70
N LEU A 260 -15.66 10.68 40.29
CA LEU A 260 -16.63 11.77 40.24
C LEU A 260 -17.19 12.08 41.65
N GLY A 261 -16.97 13.31 42.12
CA GLY A 261 -17.32 13.75 43.47
C GLY A 261 -17.40 15.27 43.64
N TYR A 262 -17.29 15.75 44.88
CA TYR A 262 -17.45 17.18 45.21
C TYR A 262 -16.43 18.11 44.54
N HIS A 263 -15.27 17.59 44.16
CA HIS A 263 -14.16 18.36 43.60
C HIS A 263 -14.29 18.60 42.08
N ASN A 264 -15.16 17.87 41.36
CA ASN A 264 -15.33 17.96 39.90
C ASN A 264 -16.81 17.91 39.45
N GLN A 265 -17.77 17.98 40.38
CA GLN A 265 -19.20 17.91 40.04
C GLN A 265 -19.72 19.13 39.27
N LYS A 266 -19.11 20.32 39.41
CA LYS A 266 -19.54 21.50 38.64
C LYS A 266 -19.10 21.40 37.18
N ILE A 267 -17.86 20.98 36.92
CA ILE A 267 -17.38 20.77 35.55
C ILE A 267 -18.06 19.57 34.87
N PHE A 268 -18.56 18.60 35.64
CA PHE A 268 -19.45 17.55 35.13
C PHE A 268 -20.85 18.10 34.77
N GLY A 269 -21.43 18.90 35.67
CA GLY A 269 -22.75 19.51 35.50
C GLY A 269 -23.92 18.62 35.92
N ASP A 270 -25.09 19.22 36.13
CA ASP A 270 -26.34 18.52 36.46
C ASP A 270 -27.19 18.27 35.20
N LYS A 271 -28.35 17.62 35.36
CA LYS A 271 -29.27 17.30 34.26
C LYS A 271 -29.76 18.50 33.44
N ASP A 272 -29.80 19.71 34.02
CA ASP A 272 -30.31 20.92 33.37
C ASP A 272 -29.17 21.81 32.87
N ASN A 273 -27.94 21.58 33.37
CA ASN A 273 -26.75 22.35 33.08
C ASN A 273 -25.56 21.40 32.86
N ILE A 274 -25.61 20.65 31.75
CA ILE A 274 -24.53 19.77 31.29
C ILE A 274 -23.33 20.64 30.89
N ALA A 275 -22.19 20.42 31.55
CA ALA A 275 -20.93 21.09 31.23
C ALA A 275 -19.97 20.15 30.49
N THR A 276 -19.98 18.85 30.83
CA THR A 276 -19.14 17.80 30.22
C THR A 276 -19.96 16.55 29.90
N ASP A 277 -19.70 15.91 28.76
CA ASP A 277 -20.36 14.68 28.27
C ASP A 277 -19.47 13.44 28.42
N MET A 278 -18.16 13.66 28.47
CA MET A 278 -17.16 12.65 28.78
C MET A 278 -16.20 13.20 29.81
N LEU A 279 -16.36 12.78 31.07
CA LEU A 279 -15.35 12.97 32.10
C LEU A 279 -14.48 11.71 32.16
N PHE A 280 -13.24 11.82 31.71
CA PHE A 280 -12.32 10.70 31.53
C PHE A 280 -11.43 10.55 32.76
N ALA A 281 -11.65 9.48 33.53
CA ALA A 281 -10.90 9.19 34.74
C ALA A 281 -9.42 8.97 34.44
N ASN A 282 -8.54 9.42 35.35
CA ASN A 282 -7.16 8.95 35.39
C ASN A 282 -7.10 7.43 35.70
N TYR A 283 -5.93 6.82 35.49
CA TYR A 283 -5.81 5.37 35.29
C TYR A 283 -5.88 4.49 36.55
N ASN A 284 -5.85 5.05 37.77
CA ASN A 284 -5.80 4.27 39.01
C ASN A 284 -7.17 4.10 39.70
N TRP A 285 -8.23 3.93 38.90
CA TRP A 285 -9.56 3.64 39.41
C TRP A 285 -9.70 2.19 39.91
N GLY A 286 -10.74 1.95 40.71
CA GLY A 286 -11.08 0.65 41.29
C GLY A 286 -12.55 0.63 41.74
N PRO A 287 -13.04 -0.48 42.33
CA PRO A 287 -14.47 -0.65 42.64
C PRO A 287 -15.11 0.52 43.38
N ASN A 288 -14.46 1.03 44.44
CA ASN A 288 -14.99 2.13 45.26
C ASN A 288 -15.08 3.45 44.48
N HIS A 289 -14.09 3.75 43.64
CA HIS A 289 -14.08 4.95 42.79
C HIS A 289 -15.26 4.90 41.80
N LEU A 290 -15.49 3.74 41.17
CA LEU A 290 -16.57 3.55 40.20
C LEU A 290 -17.95 3.64 40.87
N SER A 291 -18.17 2.95 41.98
CA SER A 291 -19.46 2.97 42.69
C SER A 291 -19.79 4.36 43.26
N GLY A 292 -18.77 5.08 43.75
CA GLY A 292 -18.90 6.47 44.19
C GLY A 292 -19.30 7.38 43.04
N SER A 293 -18.68 7.21 41.87
CA SER A 293 -18.97 7.97 40.65
C SER A 293 -20.40 7.72 40.16
N VAL A 294 -20.87 6.47 40.16
CA VAL A 294 -22.27 6.11 39.84
C VAL A 294 -23.24 6.82 40.79
N SER A 295 -22.94 6.82 42.09
CA SER A 295 -23.79 7.44 43.11
C SER A 295 -23.85 8.96 42.96
N THR A 296 -22.72 9.61 42.67
CA THR A 296 -22.67 11.05 42.41
C THR A 296 -23.41 11.42 41.13
N ALA A 297 -23.22 10.70 40.02
CA ALA A 297 -23.93 10.96 38.77
C ALA A 297 -25.46 10.88 38.96
N LYS A 298 -25.94 9.86 39.69
CA LYS A 298 -27.37 9.72 40.04
C LYS A 298 -27.88 10.91 40.87
N ARG A 299 -27.10 11.38 41.84
CA ARG A 299 -27.44 12.57 42.64
C ARG A 299 -27.55 13.84 41.79
N LEU A 300 -26.74 13.95 40.74
CA LEU A 300 -26.76 15.06 39.77
C LEU A 300 -27.84 14.90 38.68
N GLY A 301 -28.59 13.79 38.69
CA GLY A 301 -29.60 13.46 37.67
C GLY A 301 -29.01 13.14 36.30
N ARG A 302 -27.72 12.80 36.23
CA ARG A 302 -26.97 12.51 35.00
C ARG A 302 -26.76 11.02 34.81
N SER A 303 -26.50 10.62 33.57
CA SER A 303 -26.08 9.25 33.27
C SER A 303 -24.68 9.02 33.86
N SER A 304 -24.51 7.91 34.59
CA SER A 304 -23.18 7.50 35.06
C SER A 304 -22.27 7.05 33.91
N PHE A 305 -22.82 6.71 32.74
CA PHE A 305 -22.05 6.41 31.54
C PHE A 305 -21.35 7.64 30.93
N ASP A 306 -21.58 8.85 31.44
CA ASP A 306 -20.82 10.05 31.06
C ASP A 306 -19.48 10.16 31.83
N TYR A 307 -19.25 9.30 32.83
CA TYR A 307 -17.94 9.06 33.43
C TYR A 307 -17.27 7.84 32.79
N TYR A 308 -16.01 7.97 32.41
CA TYR A 308 -15.26 6.96 31.66
C TYR A 308 -14.08 6.46 32.47
N ALA A 309 -14.03 5.15 32.73
CA ALA A 309 -12.87 4.49 33.30
C ALA A 309 -11.71 4.53 32.28
N GLY A 310 -10.70 5.35 32.56
CA GLY A 310 -9.56 5.55 31.68
C GLY A 310 -8.52 4.43 31.76
N PHE A 311 -7.97 4.06 30.61
CA PHE A 311 -6.86 3.12 30.47
C PHE A 311 -5.69 3.82 29.81
N ASP A 312 -4.52 3.73 30.44
CA ASP A 312 -3.22 4.03 29.83
C ASP A 312 -2.72 2.78 29.12
N ILE A 313 -3.04 2.67 27.83
CA ILE A 313 -2.57 1.56 27.04
C ILE A 313 -1.09 1.69 26.67
N GLN A 314 -0.49 2.88 26.81
CA GLN A 314 0.94 3.16 26.56
C GLN A 314 1.84 2.43 27.53
N GLY A 315 1.72 2.78 28.81
CA GLY A 315 2.57 2.24 29.86
C GLY A 315 2.11 0.86 30.31
N ARG A 316 0.79 0.60 30.29
CA ARG A 316 0.21 -0.59 30.95
C ARG A 316 -0.33 -1.63 29.98
N GLY A 317 -0.53 -1.31 28.70
CA GLY A 317 -1.29 -2.17 27.79
C GLY A 317 -2.73 -2.32 28.28
N LEU A 318 -3.24 -3.54 28.43
CA LEU A 318 -4.57 -3.81 28.96
C LEU A 318 -4.56 -4.27 30.43
N ARG A 319 -3.45 -4.00 31.14
CA ARG A 319 -3.30 -4.37 32.55
C ARG A 319 -4.12 -3.47 33.44
N GLN A 320 -5.10 -4.06 34.12
CA GLN A 320 -5.96 -3.37 35.07
C GLN A 320 -6.53 -4.41 36.06
N PRO A 321 -6.11 -4.40 37.34
CA PRO A 321 -6.61 -5.35 38.33
C PRO A 321 -8.14 -5.32 38.52
N SER A 322 -8.78 -4.19 38.21
CA SER A 322 -10.19 -3.94 38.48
C SER A 322 -11.12 -4.12 37.27
N TRP A 323 -10.73 -4.84 36.22
CA TRP A 323 -11.60 -5.09 35.05
C TRP A 323 -13.01 -5.58 35.44
N SER A 324 -13.10 -6.50 36.41
CA SER A 324 -14.38 -7.04 36.90
C SER A 324 -15.29 -5.98 37.52
N ALA A 325 -14.73 -4.89 38.07
CA ALA A 325 -15.53 -3.80 38.65
C ALA A 325 -16.45 -3.13 37.63
N LEU A 326 -16.11 -3.20 36.33
CA LEU A 326 -16.95 -2.69 35.26
C LEU A 326 -18.20 -3.56 35.04
N LEU A 327 -18.29 -4.81 35.51
CA LEU A 327 -19.53 -5.59 35.42
C LEU A 327 -20.63 -5.03 36.33
N ASP A 328 -20.23 -4.55 37.50
CA ASP A 328 -21.14 -4.12 38.57
C ASP A 328 -21.42 -2.61 38.58
N ASN A 329 -20.71 -1.84 37.76
CA ASN A 329 -20.82 -0.38 37.71
C ASN A 329 -21.18 0.09 36.30
N ASP A 330 -22.22 0.94 36.21
CA ASP A 330 -22.68 1.57 34.98
C ASP A 330 -21.75 2.74 34.58
N ILE A 331 -20.51 2.40 34.22
CA ILE A 331 -19.44 3.33 33.84
C ILE A 331 -18.93 2.97 32.44
N SER A 332 -18.58 3.98 31.65
CA SER A 332 -18.07 3.82 30.29
C SER A 332 -16.57 3.53 30.26
N ILE A 333 -16.03 3.13 29.12
CA ILE A 333 -14.61 2.75 28.96
C ILE A 333 -13.91 3.78 28.09
N GLY A 334 -12.71 4.22 28.48
CA GLY A 334 -11.91 5.16 27.70
C GLY A 334 -10.47 4.68 27.54
N PHE A 335 -9.96 4.64 26.31
CA PHE A 335 -8.55 4.33 26.05
C PHE A 335 -7.78 5.58 25.67
N TRP A 336 -6.68 5.84 26.36
CA TRP A 336 -5.62 6.76 25.97
C TRP A 336 -4.33 5.95 25.77
N GLY A 337 -3.48 6.32 24.82
CA GLY A 337 -2.33 5.45 24.48
C GLY A 337 -1.07 6.08 23.90
N ALA A 338 -1.11 7.28 23.35
CA ALA A 338 0.09 7.96 22.85
C ALA A 338 -0.26 9.36 22.33
N HIS A 339 0.75 10.21 22.18
CA HIS A 339 0.57 11.59 21.71
C HIS A 339 0.64 11.77 20.19
N LYS A 340 1.25 10.84 19.45
CA LYS A 340 1.57 11.00 18.02
C LYS A 340 0.87 10.03 17.09
N GLN A 341 0.81 8.75 17.47
CA GLN A 341 0.17 7.69 16.68
C GLN A 341 -0.65 6.79 17.62
N SER A 342 -1.77 6.22 17.17
CA SER A 342 -2.49 5.21 17.94
C SER A 342 -1.57 4.06 18.32
N LEU A 343 -1.48 3.74 19.61
CA LEU A 343 -0.63 2.65 20.07
C LEU A 343 -1.12 1.28 19.57
N ILE A 344 -2.42 1.13 19.30
CA ILE A 344 -2.97 -0.09 18.71
C ILE A 344 -2.35 -0.32 17.33
N HIS A 345 -2.21 0.74 16.53
CA HIS A 345 -1.56 0.69 15.23
C HIS A 345 -0.02 0.62 15.35
N GLN A 346 0.58 1.49 16.16
CA GLN A 346 2.04 1.56 16.34
C GLN A 346 2.63 0.23 16.85
N SER A 347 1.91 -0.48 17.73
CA SER A 347 2.36 -1.77 18.27
C SER A 347 2.08 -2.96 17.34
N ALA A 348 1.48 -2.77 16.16
CA ALA A 348 1.09 -3.84 15.25
C ALA A 348 2.28 -4.41 14.44
N THR A 349 3.42 -4.62 15.08
CA THR A 349 4.66 -5.11 14.47
C THR A 349 4.91 -6.59 14.70
N ASP A 350 3.95 -7.31 15.32
CA ASP A 350 4.06 -8.72 15.70
C ASP A 350 4.49 -9.64 14.53
N ASN A 351 4.11 -9.29 13.29
CA ASN A 351 4.41 -10.07 12.08
C ASN A 351 5.35 -9.34 11.10
N GLY A 352 6.04 -8.27 11.52
CA GLY A 352 6.88 -7.43 10.66
C GLY A 352 6.54 -5.95 10.74
N THR A 353 7.50 -5.12 10.31
CA THR A 353 7.39 -3.66 10.15
C THR A 353 7.12 -3.22 8.69
N SER A 354 6.92 -4.17 7.76
CA SER A 354 6.42 -3.85 6.41
C SER A 354 4.99 -3.33 6.49
N ASP A 355 4.62 -2.41 5.60
CA ASP A 355 3.29 -1.79 5.61
C ASP A 355 2.13 -2.81 5.53
N ILE A 356 2.27 -3.88 4.74
CA ILE A 356 1.29 -4.98 4.72
C ILE A 356 1.27 -5.84 5.98
N ALA A 357 2.43 -6.11 6.58
CA ALA A 357 2.50 -6.84 7.84
C ALA A 357 1.85 -6.04 8.97
N ILE A 358 2.12 -4.74 9.04
CA ILE A 358 1.52 -3.82 10.01
C ILE A 358 0.01 -3.80 9.84
N GLN A 359 -0.49 -3.59 8.62
CA GLN A 359 -1.94 -3.49 8.41
C GLN A 359 -2.69 -4.80 8.70
N LYS A 360 -2.16 -5.96 8.27
CA LYS A 360 -2.76 -7.26 8.61
C LYS A 360 -2.74 -7.51 10.12
N THR A 361 -1.64 -7.16 10.78
CA THR A 361 -1.49 -7.29 12.24
C THR A 361 -2.42 -6.34 12.98
N TYR A 362 -2.60 -5.11 12.49
CA TYR A 362 -3.46 -4.09 13.08
C TYR A 362 -4.94 -4.51 13.03
N LEU A 363 -5.40 -5.03 11.89
CA LEU A 363 -6.75 -5.58 11.75
C LEU A 363 -6.97 -6.73 12.75
N LYS A 364 -6.01 -7.66 12.84
CA LYS A 364 -6.09 -8.77 13.80
C LYS A 364 -6.10 -8.30 15.25
N LYS A 365 -5.28 -7.30 15.57
CA LYS A 365 -5.18 -6.71 16.92
C LYS A 365 -6.50 -6.06 17.33
N GLN A 366 -7.12 -5.30 16.43
CA GLN A 366 -8.47 -4.77 16.63
C GLN A 366 -9.46 -5.90 16.92
N GLU A 367 -9.49 -6.97 16.12
CA GLU A 367 -10.41 -8.09 16.34
C GLU A 367 -10.20 -8.75 17.71
N LEU A 368 -8.95 -9.02 18.12
CA LEU A 368 -8.67 -9.64 19.42
C LEU A 368 -9.00 -8.72 20.61
N MET A 369 -8.74 -7.42 20.49
CA MET A 369 -9.05 -6.45 21.55
C MET A 369 -10.55 -6.25 21.75
N PHE A 370 -11.32 -6.22 20.67
CA PHE A 370 -12.75 -5.91 20.75
C PHE A 370 -13.62 -7.16 20.78
N SER A 371 -13.40 -8.11 19.88
CA SER A 371 -14.17 -9.36 19.80
C SER A 371 -13.64 -10.47 20.70
N GLY A 372 -12.48 -10.26 21.35
CA GLY A 372 -11.88 -11.19 22.30
C GLY A 372 -10.89 -12.18 21.69
N GLY A 373 -10.13 -12.85 22.56
CA GLY A 373 -8.99 -13.68 22.21
C GLY A 373 -9.31 -14.92 21.37
N TYR A 374 -10.56 -15.39 21.40
CA TYR A 374 -11.08 -16.44 20.53
C TYR A 374 -11.53 -15.93 19.14
N ASN A 375 -11.39 -14.63 18.87
CA ASN A 375 -11.79 -13.97 17.63
C ASN A 375 -13.28 -14.05 17.29
N ASN A 376 -14.15 -14.28 18.28
CA ASN A 376 -15.58 -14.46 18.08
C ASN A 376 -16.37 -13.84 19.24
N PRO A 377 -17.18 -12.79 19.02
CA PRO A 377 -17.89 -12.13 20.11
C PRO A 377 -18.97 -13.01 20.77
N GLY A 378 -19.33 -14.15 20.14
CA GLY A 378 -20.21 -15.17 20.72
C GLY A 378 -19.54 -16.05 21.76
N LEU A 379 -18.20 -16.08 21.82
CA LEU A 379 -17.43 -16.86 22.78
C LEU A 379 -16.17 -16.07 23.19
N LEU A 380 -16.09 -15.67 24.46
CA LEU A 380 -14.97 -14.88 24.98
C LEU A 380 -14.17 -15.66 26.03
N PRO A 381 -12.85 -15.42 26.15
CA PRO A 381 -12.09 -15.85 27.32
C PRO A 381 -12.62 -15.25 28.63
N ASP A 382 -12.25 -15.85 29.76
CA ASP A 382 -12.49 -15.26 31.08
C ASP A 382 -11.73 -13.94 31.26
N ILE A 383 -12.17 -13.11 32.22
CA ILE A 383 -11.55 -11.81 32.49
C ILE A 383 -10.08 -12.00 32.94
N ASN A 384 -9.16 -11.76 32.01
CA ASN A 384 -7.73 -11.63 32.28
C ASN A 384 -7.35 -10.17 32.59
N THR A 385 -6.65 -9.95 33.70
CA THR A 385 -6.20 -8.63 34.19
C THR A 385 -4.75 -8.30 33.84
N ASP A 386 -3.98 -9.25 33.30
CA ASP A 386 -2.59 -9.09 32.89
C ASP A 386 -2.42 -9.37 31.39
N CYS A 387 -2.90 -8.43 30.56
CA CYS A 387 -2.74 -8.49 29.11
C CYS A 387 -1.92 -7.30 28.60
N ASN A 388 -0.96 -7.59 27.72
CA ASN A 388 -0.28 -6.57 26.92
C ASN A 388 -0.89 -6.49 25.51
N LEU A 389 -0.32 -5.66 24.64
CA LEU A 389 -0.85 -5.44 23.28
C LEU A 389 -0.31 -6.42 22.23
N ALA A 390 0.56 -7.37 22.56
CA ALA A 390 1.00 -8.39 21.61
C ALA A 390 -0.17 -9.33 21.25
N ASN A 391 -0.30 -9.70 19.98
CA ASN A 391 -1.35 -10.60 19.51
C ASN A 391 -1.34 -11.95 20.25
N ALA A 392 -0.17 -12.42 20.67
CA ALA A 392 -0.03 -13.63 21.48
C ALA A 392 -0.69 -13.48 22.86
N SER A 393 -0.51 -12.33 23.54
CA SER A 393 -1.16 -12.05 24.83
C SER A 393 -2.66 -11.85 24.66
N LEU A 394 -3.06 -11.12 23.62
CA LEU A 394 -4.47 -10.81 23.32
C LEU A 394 -5.33 -12.04 23.02
N LYS A 395 -4.75 -13.19 22.63
CA LYS A 395 -5.47 -14.48 22.53
C LYS A 395 -6.07 -14.95 23.86
N SER A 396 -5.60 -14.43 24.99
CA SER A 396 -6.18 -14.68 26.31
C SER A 396 -7.04 -13.53 26.84
N PHE A 397 -7.15 -12.42 26.09
CA PHE A 397 -7.92 -11.27 26.51
C PHE A 397 -9.42 -11.52 26.32
N HIS A 398 -10.23 -11.19 27.32
CA HIS A 398 -11.68 -11.35 27.30
C HIS A 398 -12.38 -10.51 26.22
N GLY A 399 -11.71 -9.48 25.70
CA GLY A 399 -12.27 -8.61 24.66
C GLY A 399 -13.26 -7.60 25.20
N LEU A 400 -13.30 -6.42 24.58
CA LEU A 400 -14.25 -5.37 24.97
C LEU A 400 -15.72 -5.77 24.77
N ALA A 401 -16.02 -6.75 23.93
CA ALA A 401 -17.34 -7.37 23.78
C ALA A 401 -17.87 -8.01 25.08
N THR A 402 -17.02 -8.20 26.10
CA THR A 402 -17.45 -8.55 27.46
C THR A 402 -18.32 -7.44 28.08
N PHE A 403 -18.02 -6.19 27.75
CA PHE A 403 -18.63 -5.00 28.35
C PHE A 403 -19.45 -4.16 27.37
N LEU A 404 -19.19 -4.29 26.07
CA LEU A 404 -19.76 -3.46 25.01
C LEU A 404 -20.55 -4.32 24.01
N THR A 405 -21.68 -3.80 23.56
CA THR A 405 -22.42 -4.40 22.44
C THR A 405 -22.05 -3.70 21.13
N ALA A 406 -21.88 -4.46 20.06
CA ALA A 406 -21.73 -3.90 18.73
C ALA A 406 -23.02 -3.19 18.29
N LYS A 407 -22.88 -1.98 17.76
CA LYS A 407 -23.95 -1.07 17.32
C LYS A 407 -23.87 -0.88 15.80
N SER A 408 -24.97 -0.44 15.18
CA SER A 408 -25.06 -0.23 13.73
C SER A 408 -26.00 0.93 13.39
N THR A 409 -25.73 1.62 12.29
CA THR A 409 -26.55 2.69 11.70
C THR A 409 -27.27 2.25 10.41
N ILE A 410 -27.14 0.97 10.02
CA ILE A 410 -27.64 0.45 8.74
C ILE A 410 -29.16 0.26 8.81
N GLN A 411 -29.90 1.30 8.45
CA GLN A 411 -31.36 1.37 8.57
C GLN A 411 -32.07 1.83 7.28
N GLN A 412 -31.31 2.21 6.26
CA GLN A 412 -31.85 2.79 5.03
C GLN A 412 -31.41 2.01 3.79
N VAL A 413 -32.34 1.86 2.83
CA VAL A 413 -32.08 1.28 1.50
C VAL A 413 -31.77 2.41 0.52
N PRO A 414 -30.68 2.33 -0.26
CA PRO A 414 -29.81 1.17 -0.45
C PRO A 414 -28.79 0.99 0.68
N PHE A 415 -28.45 -0.27 0.94
CA PHE A 415 -27.26 -0.65 1.70
C PHE A 415 -26.24 -1.27 0.75
N VAL A 416 -24.99 -0.83 0.83
CA VAL A 416 -23.87 -1.38 0.06
C VAL A 416 -22.63 -1.40 0.95
N SER A 417 -21.93 -2.54 0.98
CA SER A 417 -20.57 -2.64 1.50
C SER A 417 -19.71 -3.42 0.53
N ARG A 418 -18.55 -2.85 0.15
CA ARG A 418 -17.53 -3.52 -0.67
C ARG A 418 -16.33 -3.96 0.16
N PHE A 419 -16.45 -3.86 1.49
CA PHE A 419 -15.39 -4.18 2.43
C PHE A 419 -14.10 -3.39 2.19
N ASN A 420 -14.20 -2.21 1.57
CA ASN A 420 -13.06 -1.32 1.37
C ASN A 420 -12.67 -0.67 2.70
N LEU A 421 -11.42 -0.86 3.14
CA LEU A 421 -10.92 -0.38 4.43
C LEU A 421 -10.50 1.11 4.40
N GLY A 422 -10.49 1.75 3.23
CA GLY A 422 -9.99 3.11 3.07
C GLY A 422 -8.50 3.17 2.74
N ASN A 423 -7.90 2.06 2.31
CA ASN A 423 -6.55 1.96 1.79
C ASN A 423 -6.40 0.74 0.87
N GLY A 424 -5.33 0.70 0.07
CA GLY A 424 -5.07 -0.42 -0.84
C GLY A 424 -3.68 -0.41 -1.45
N LEU A 425 -3.21 -1.59 -1.85
CA LEU A 425 -1.95 -1.73 -2.62
C LEU A 425 -2.08 -1.17 -4.04
N SER A 426 -3.31 -1.15 -4.55
CA SER A 426 -3.74 -0.57 -5.82
C SER A 426 -5.20 -0.14 -5.66
N PHE A 427 -5.69 0.74 -6.53
CA PHE A 427 -7.11 1.06 -6.62
C PHE A 427 -7.76 0.19 -7.70
N ARG A 428 -8.88 -0.45 -7.35
CA ARG A 428 -9.62 -1.34 -8.25
C ARG A 428 -11.05 -0.88 -8.49
N LYS A 429 -11.58 -1.27 -9.64
CA LYS A 429 -12.99 -1.17 -9.98
C LYS A 429 -13.39 -2.37 -10.83
N ASP A 430 -14.51 -2.99 -10.45
CA ASP A 430 -15.02 -4.23 -11.05
C ASP A 430 -13.93 -5.33 -11.12
N GLY A 431 -13.14 -5.45 -10.06
CA GLY A 431 -12.04 -6.42 -9.93
C GLY A 431 -10.73 -6.04 -10.65
N LYS A 432 -10.74 -4.99 -11.47
CA LYS A 432 -9.60 -4.58 -12.30
C LYS A 432 -8.84 -3.43 -11.66
N VAL A 433 -7.51 -3.49 -11.70
CA VAL A 433 -6.65 -2.37 -11.29
C VAL A 433 -6.86 -1.20 -12.23
N THR A 434 -7.34 -0.07 -11.72
CA THR A 434 -7.48 1.18 -12.48
C THR A 434 -6.37 2.18 -12.18
N PHE A 435 -5.80 2.09 -10.97
CA PHE A 435 -4.60 2.83 -10.60
C PHE A 435 -3.67 1.95 -9.78
N ASN A 436 -2.51 1.62 -10.35
CA ASN A 436 -1.52 0.76 -9.71
C ASN A 436 -0.62 1.57 -8.76
N HIS A 437 -1.21 2.14 -7.73
CA HIS A 437 -0.51 2.93 -6.72
C HIS A 437 -1.01 2.58 -5.32
N LYS A 438 -0.11 2.57 -4.33
CA LYS A 438 -0.51 2.49 -2.92
C LYS A 438 -1.27 3.73 -2.52
N TRP A 439 -2.33 3.56 -1.74
CA TRP A 439 -3.14 4.69 -1.34
C TRP A 439 -3.78 4.47 0.02
N TYR A 440 -4.01 5.58 0.72
CA TYR A 440 -4.81 5.70 1.93
C TYR A 440 -5.74 6.89 1.75
N ASN A 441 -7.04 6.64 1.85
CA ASN A 441 -8.09 7.64 1.86
C ASN A 441 -9.30 7.13 2.67
N LEU A 442 -9.35 7.51 3.95
CA LEU A 442 -10.38 7.06 4.89
C LEU A 442 -11.81 7.46 4.48
N ASN A 443 -11.97 8.53 3.68
CA ASN A 443 -13.26 8.93 3.10
C ASN A 443 -13.93 7.79 2.30
N THR A 444 -13.16 6.82 1.80
CA THR A 444 -13.68 5.71 1.00
C THR A 444 -13.99 4.45 1.80
N GLN A 445 -13.67 4.41 3.11
CA GLN A 445 -13.92 3.23 3.92
C GLN A 445 -15.41 2.91 3.91
N ASP A 446 -15.81 1.65 3.71
CA ASP A 446 -17.21 1.21 3.66
C ASP A 446 -17.81 0.99 5.05
N TYR A 447 -19.08 0.54 5.11
CA TYR A 447 -19.57 -0.13 6.32
C TYR A 447 -18.83 -1.45 6.50
N MET A 448 -18.07 -1.58 7.58
CA MET A 448 -17.42 -2.84 7.93
C MET A 448 -18.42 -3.80 8.60
N PRO A 449 -18.18 -5.13 8.56
CA PRO A 449 -19.00 -6.08 9.31
C PRO A 449 -19.17 -5.65 10.76
N THR A 450 -20.43 -5.67 11.25
CA THR A 450 -20.75 -5.30 12.63
C THR A 450 -20.05 -6.21 13.63
N TRP A 451 -19.98 -7.51 13.31
CA TRP A 451 -19.26 -8.51 14.11
C TRP A 451 -18.05 -9.06 13.36
N ARG A 452 -16.91 -9.11 14.04
CA ARG A 452 -15.65 -9.64 13.50
C ARG A 452 -14.97 -10.60 14.48
N TRP A 453 -15.25 -11.91 14.46
CA TRP A 453 -16.21 -12.58 13.56
C TRP A 453 -17.18 -13.45 14.35
N TRP A 454 -18.49 -13.18 14.21
CA TRP A 454 -19.50 -14.02 14.83
C TRP A 454 -19.84 -15.19 13.90
N ILE A 455 -19.19 -16.31 14.17
CA ILE A 455 -19.33 -17.54 13.39
C ILE A 455 -19.90 -18.63 14.31
N THR A 456 -20.92 -19.35 13.85
CA THR A 456 -21.59 -20.42 14.59
C THR A 456 -21.72 -21.70 13.77
N ASP A 457 -21.93 -22.83 14.45
CA ASP A 457 -22.20 -24.13 13.81
C ASP A 457 -23.66 -24.28 13.35
N GLY A 458 -24.01 -25.50 12.90
CA GLY A 458 -25.36 -25.82 12.41
C GLY A 458 -26.46 -25.72 13.49
N ALA A 459 -26.11 -25.80 14.78
CA ALA A 459 -27.01 -25.58 15.90
C ALA A 459 -27.05 -24.11 16.36
N ASP A 460 -26.42 -23.22 15.57
CA ASP A 460 -26.22 -21.80 15.85
C ASP A 460 -25.46 -21.51 17.15
N GLN A 461 -24.51 -22.39 17.50
CA GLN A 461 -23.68 -22.27 18.70
C GLN A 461 -22.19 -22.07 18.36
N VAL A 462 -21.47 -21.43 19.28
CA VAL A 462 -20.01 -21.42 19.32
C VAL A 462 -19.53 -21.71 20.74
N ASN A 463 -18.58 -22.62 20.87
CA ASN A 463 -17.99 -23.02 22.14
C ASN A 463 -16.53 -23.47 21.93
N THR A 464 -15.81 -23.72 23.02
CA THR A 464 -14.39 -24.12 22.96
C THR A 464 -14.15 -25.44 22.23
N GLY A 465 -15.16 -26.31 22.14
CA GLY A 465 -15.08 -27.59 21.43
C GLY A 465 -15.27 -27.49 19.91
N ASN A 466 -16.03 -26.50 19.41
CA ASN A 466 -16.34 -26.39 17.98
C ASN A 466 -15.56 -25.27 17.26
N ILE A 467 -14.99 -24.29 17.96
CA ILE A 467 -14.44 -23.09 17.32
C ILE A 467 -13.37 -23.35 16.24
N ASN A 468 -12.53 -24.36 16.44
CA ASN A 468 -11.47 -24.72 15.48
C ASN A 468 -12.00 -25.45 14.22
N SER A 469 -13.25 -25.92 14.25
CA SER A 469 -13.92 -26.56 13.10
C SER A 469 -14.76 -25.59 12.26
N LEU A 470 -14.88 -24.35 12.73
CA LEU A 470 -15.57 -23.29 12.00
C LEU A 470 -14.66 -22.69 10.93
N ALA A 471 -15.27 -22.16 9.87
CA ALA A 471 -14.57 -21.39 8.85
C ALA A 471 -13.90 -20.15 9.48
N LYS A 472 -12.82 -19.69 8.85
CA LYS A 472 -12.12 -18.47 9.23
C LYS A 472 -12.60 -17.33 8.33
N ALA A 473 -12.73 -16.14 8.91
CA ALA A 473 -13.03 -14.92 8.16
C ALA A 473 -11.95 -13.87 8.45
N GLU A 474 -11.60 -13.09 7.43
CA GLU A 474 -10.66 -11.96 7.54
C GLU A 474 -10.94 -10.91 6.46
N LEU A 475 -10.53 -9.67 6.70
CA LEU A 475 -10.44 -8.65 5.65
C LEU A 475 -9.05 -8.73 5.01
N THR A 476 -8.99 -8.81 3.69
CA THR A 476 -7.73 -8.98 2.95
C THR A 476 -7.50 -7.88 1.92
N PHE A 477 -6.22 -7.58 1.68
CA PHE A 477 -5.72 -6.66 0.65
C PHE A 477 -5.19 -7.39 -0.59
N ASP A 478 -5.28 -8.72 -0.60
CA ASP A 478 -4.69 -9.55 -1.66
C ASP A 478 -5.49 -9.44 -2.97
N ASP A 479 -6.75 -8.99 -2.92
CA ASP A 479 -7.60 -8.62 -4.06
C ASP A 479 -8.75 -7.72 -3.58
N ALA A 480 -9.47 -7.09 -4.52
CA ALA A 480 -10.66 -6.32 -4.23
C ALA A 480 -11.55 -6.20 -5.47
N TYR A 481 -12.87 -6.20 -5.28
CA TYR A 481 -13.80 -5.84 -6.36
C TYR A 481 -13.79 -4.34 -6.63
N TRP A 482 -13.70 -3.53 -5.57
CA TRP A 482 -13.62 -2.07 -5.65
C TRP A 482 -12.73 -1.53 -4.54
N GLY A 483 -11.99 -0.46 -4.80
CA GLY A 483 -11.08 0.12 -3.81
C GLY A 483 -9.86 -0.78 -3.60
N GLY A 484 -9.60 -1.20 -2.36
CA GLY A 484 -8.31 -1.81 -1.98
C GLY A 484 -8.39 -3.08 -1.13
N SER A 485 -9.57 -3.51 -0.69
CA SER A 485 -9.74 -4.72 0.13
C SER A 485 -11.07 -5.43 -0.12
N CYS A 486 -11.15 -6.70 0.29
CA CYS A 486 -12.37 -7.50 0.29
C CYS A 486 -12.45 -8.42 1.53
N LEU A 487 -13.60 -9.09 1.74
CA LEU A 487 -13.74 -10.14 2.75
C LEU A 487 -13.22 -11.48 2.18
N SER A 488 -12.50 -12.25 2.98
CA SER A 488 -12.10 -13.63 2.70
C SER A 488 -12.71 -14.58 3.73
N ILE A 489 -13.29 -15.69 3.27
CA ILE A 489 -13.75 -16.81 4.11
C ILE A 489 -12.99 -18.07 3.67
N SER A 490 -12.30 -18.71 4.60
CA SER A 490 -11.39 -19.82 4.29
C SER A 490 -11.44 -20.97 5.29
N GLY A 491 -10.90 -22.11 4.86
CA GLY A 491 -10.72 -23.30 5.68
C GLY A 491 -11.84 -24.33 5.57
N GLN A 492 -11.50 -25.56 5.97
CA GLN A 492 -12.40 -26.70 5.99
C GLN A 492 -13.43 -26.58 7.11
N THR A 493 -14.69 -26.79 6.78
CA THR A 493 -15.79 -26.88 7.74
C THR A 493 -16.92 -27.76 7.22
N ALA A 494 -17.59 -28.48 8.11
CA ALA A 494 -18.84 -29.15 7.76
C ALA A 494 -19.96 -28.12 7.57
N PHE A 495 -20.00 -27.11 8.45
CA PHE A 495 -20.98 -26.03 8.42
C PHE A 495 -20.45 -24.85 9.24
N SER A 496 -20.58 -23.63 8.70
CA SER A 496 -20.35 -22.40 9.44
C SER A 496 -21.30 -21.31 8.97
N ARG A 497 -22.01 -20.67 9.91
CA ARG A 497 -22.81 -19.47 9.66
C ARG A 497 -22.01 -18.24 10.08
N VAL A 498 -21.63 -17.43 9.10
CA VAL A 498 -20.86 -16.19 9.26
C VAL A 498 -21.81 -15.00 9.29
N LYS A 499 -22.11 -14.50 10.50
CA LYS A 499 -23.01 -13.36 10.73
C LYS A 499 -22.22 -12.06 10.58
N LEU A 500 -22.60 -11.20 9.63
CA LEU A 500 -21.78 -10.04 9.23
C LEU A 500 -22.39 -8.71 9.66
N PHE A 501 -23.60 -8.41 9.22
CA PHE A 501 -24.20 -7.09 9.38
C PHE A 501 -25.42 -7.12 10.29
N LYS A 502 -25.43 -6.22 11.28
CA LYS A 502 -26.62 -5.83 12.03
C LYS A 502 -27.32 -4.72 11.27
N THR A 503 -28.60 -4.90 10.97
CA THR A 503 -29.36 -3.97 10.14
C THR A 503 -30.75 -3.71 10.74
N MET A 504 -31.47 -2.76 10.16
CA MET A 504 -32.91 -2.59 10.35
C MET A 504 -33.52 -2.11 9.04
N LEU A 505 -33.29 -2.89 7.98
CA LEU A 505 -33.63 -2.51 6.61
C LEU A 505 -35.04 -2.97 6.29
N GLU A 506 -35.96 -2.02 6.13
CA GLU A 506 -37.32 -2.30 5.66
C GLU A 506 -37.30 -2.64 4.17
N VAL A 507 -37.91 -3.77 3.79
CA VAL A 507 -37.89 -4.28 2.42
C VAL A 507 -39.24 -4.17 1.71
N LYS A 508 -39.19 -4.11 0.38
CA LYS A 508 -40.32 -4.40 -0.51
C LYS A 508 -40.02 -5.66 -1.32
N PRO A 509 -41.05 -6.38 -1.81
CA PRO A 509 -40.91 -7.65 -2.53
C PRO A 509 -39.95 -7.61 -3.75
N ASP A 510 -39.83 -6.45 -4.39
CA ASP A 510 -39.03 -6.21 -5.60
C ASP A 510 -37.62 -5.69 -5.32
N TYR A 511 -37.27 -5.38 -4.06
CA TYR A 511 -35.91 -5.04 -3.69
C TYR A 511 -35.00 -6.25 -3.89
N GLU A 512 -33.75 -6.00 -4.25
CA GLU A 512 -32.79 -7.01 -4.63
C GLU A 512 -31.61 -7.05 -3.66
N PHE A 513 -31.34 -8.24 -3.12
CA PHE A 513 -30.09 -8.56 -2.44
C PHE A 513 -29.07 -9.02 -3.47
N SER A 514 -27.82 -8.61 -3.31
CA SER A 514 -26.73 -9.07 -4.17
C SER A 514 -25.44 -9.35 -3.40
N VAL A 515 -24.70 -10.34 -3.88
CA VAL A 515 -23.38 -10.72 -3.38
C VAL A 515 -22.42 -10.86 -4.57
N THR A 516 -21.33 -10.10 -4.57
CA THR A 516 -20.24 -10.25 -5.53
C THR A 516 -19.11 -11.04 -4.92
N TYR A 517 -18.75 -12.17 -5.51
CA TYR A 517 -17.79 -13.12 -4.95
C TYR A 517 -16.88 -13.74 -6.01
N LYS A 518 -15.81 -14.38 -5.55
CA LYS A 518 -14.78 -15.04 -6.35
C LYS A 518 -14.25 -16.25 -5.58
N THR A 519 -14.12 -17.39 -6.23
CA THR A 519 -13.47 -18.58 -5.65
C THR A 519 -12.01 -18.64 -6.09
N ILE A 520 -11.14 -19.23 -5.26
CA ILE A 520 -9.69 -19.28 -5.50
C ILE A 520 -9.19 -20.66 -5.94
N ALA A 521 -9.80 -21.73 -5.44
CA ALA A 521 -9.34 -23.10 -5.72
C ALA A 521 -10.28 -23.84 -6.69
N ASP A 522 -11.58 -23.86 -6.40
CA ASP A 522 -12.58 -24.65 -7.11
C ASP A 522 -13.75 -23.80 -7.60
N LYS A 523 -14.55 -24.30 -8.56
CA LYS A 523 -15.70 -23.56 -9.08
C LYS A 523 -16.90 -23.52 -8.13
N ASP A 524 -17.05 -24.54 -7.29
CA ASP A 524 -18.14 -24.58 -6.31
C ASP A 524 -17.88 -23.55 -5.21
N THR A 525 -18.92 -22.79 -4.85
CA THR A 525 -18.83 -21.78 -3.80
C THR A 525 -18.95 -22.38 -2.42
N HIS A 526 -19.59 -23.55 -2.27
CA HIS A 526 -19.96 -24.11 -0.97
C HIS A 526 -20.76 -23.14 -0.07
N ALA A 527 -21.35 -22.09 -0.63
CA ALA A 527 -21.84 -20.94 0.12
C ALA A 527 -23.31 -20.62 -0.14
N LYS A 528 -23.98 -20.08 0.88
CA LYS A 528 -25.34 -19.53 0.79
C LYS A 528 -25.36 -18.11 1.34
N PHE A 529 -26.16 -17.25 0.74
CA PHE A 529 -26.54 -15.97 1.33
C PHE A 529 -27.71 -16.16 2.28
N PHE A 530 -27.72 -15.46 3.42
CA PHE A 530 -28.85 -15.50 4.33
C PHE A 530 -29.23 -14.13 4.89
N VAL A 531 -30.50 -14.03 5.29
CA VAL A 531 -31.06 -12.94 6.09
C VAL A 531 -31.88 -13.47 7.27
N ALA A 532 -32.01 -12.67 8.33
CA ALA A 532 -32.97 -12.89 9.40
C ALA A 532 -33.75 -11.61 9.70
N LEU A 533 -35.01 -11.78 10.10
CA LEU A 533 -35.93 -10.66 10.33
C LEU A 533 -35.89 -10.16 11.79
N LYS A 534 -36.36 -8.94 11.98
CA LYS A 534 -36.64 -8.36 13.30
C LYS A 534 -37.52 -9.33 14.11
N ASP A 535 -37.19 -9.50 15.39
CA ASP A 535 -37.85 -10.40 16.35
C ASP A 535 -37.73 -11.91 16.03
N HIS A 536 -37.15 -12.29 14.88
CA HIS A 536 -36.94 -13.68 14.43
C HIS A 536 -35.47 -13.94 14.04
N VAL A 537 -34.52 -13.46 14.85
CA VAL A 537 -33.06 -13.44 14.54
C VAL A 537 -32.37 -14.82 14.57
N THR A 538 -33.11 -15.88 14.87
CA THR A 538 -32.68 -17.29 14.84
C THR A 538 -33.36 -18.09 13.72
N GLU A 539 -34.23 -17.46 12.93
CA GLU A 539 -34.91 -18.07 11.78
C GLU A 539 -34.34 -17.49 10.48
N TYR A 540 -33.57 -18.30 9.76
CA TYR A 540 -32.82 -17.85 8.58
C TYR A 540 -33.56 -18.13 7.27
N LYS A 541 -33.60 -17.13 6.39
CA LYS A 541 -33.96 -17.30 4.98
C LYS A 541 -32.67 -17.40 4.18
N GLU A 542 -32.43 -18.53 3.54
CA GLU A 542 -31.16 -18.86 2.88
C GLU A 542 -31.35 -19.12 1.38
N VAL A 543 -30.37 -18.74 0.56
CA VAL A 543 -30.31 -19.05 -0.87
C VAL A 543 -28.88 -19.38 -1.29
N ALA A 544 -28.69 -20.42 -2.10
CA ALA A 544 -27.36 -20.84 -2.53
C ALA A 544 -26.69 -19.82 -3.46
N LEU A 545 -25.39 -19.60 -3.27
CA LEU A 545 -24.56 -18.90 -4.24
C LEU A 545 -24.16 -19.89 -5.34
N PRO A 546 -24.52 -19.67 -6.61
CA PRO A 546 -24.21 -20.60 -7.68
C PRO A 546 -22.70 -20.72 -7.92
N ALA A 547 -22.24 -21.85 -8.46
CA ALA A 547 -20.84 -22.02 -8.87
C ALA A 547 -20.38 -20.90 -9.83
N VAL A 548 -19.09 -20.53 -9.76
CA VAL A 548 -18.48 -19.59 -10.71
C VAL A 548 -18.18 -20.26 -12.04
N GLU A 549 -18.20 -19.50 -13.13
CA GLU A 549 -17.84 -19.99 -14.47
C GLU A 549 -16.35 -20.30 -14.57
N THR A 550 -15.53 -19.41 -13.99
CA THR A 550 -14.06 -19.47 -13.98
C THR A 550 -13.54 -19.21 -12.58
N VAL A 551 -12.67 -20.09 -12.07
CA VAL A 551 -11.95 -19.84 -10.82
C VAL A 551 -11.07 -18.60 -10.99
N GLY A 552 -11.03 -17.73 -9.99
CA GLY A 552 -10.23 -16.52 -10.05
C GLY A 552 -10.96 -15.29 -10.60
N GLU A 553 -12.20 -15.41 -11.08
CA GLU A 553 -12.99 -14.30 -11.62
C GLU A 553 -14.14 -13.89 -10.67
N TRP A 554 -14.52 -12.61 -10.73
CA TRP A 554 -15.61 -12.06 -9.92
C TRP A 554 -16.97 -12.35 -10.58
N LYS A 555 -17.93 -12.80 -9.77
CA LYS A 555 -19.32 -13.05 -10.15
C LYS A 555 -20.26 -12.33 -9.20
N THR A 556 -21.35 -11.76 -9.73
CA THR A 556 -22.43 -11.19 -8.90
C THR A 556 -23.65 -12.10 -8.97
N PHE A 557 -24.12 -12.53 -7.80
CA PHE A 557 -25.42 -13.18 -7.62
C PHE A 557 -26.42 -12.16 -7.09
N SER A 558 -27.67 -12.23 -7.57
CA SER A 558 -28.79 -11.39 -7.14
C SER A 558 -30.03 -12.23 -6.85
N VAL A 559 -30.83 -11.83 -5.85
CA VAL A 559 -32.11 -12.46 -5.47
C VAL A 559 -33.10 -11.39 -4.99
N LYS A 560 -34.38 -11.51 -5.37
CA LYS A 560 -35.40 -10.58 -4.88
C LYS A 560 -35.80 -10.92 -3.46
N ALA A 561 -36.26 -9.92 -2.71
CA ALA A 561 -36.80 -10.10 -1.37
C ALA A 561 -37.98 -11.11 -1.36
N SER A 562 -38.86 -11.05 -2.37
CA SER A 562 -39.96 -12.01 -2.54
C SER A 562 -39.50 -13.45 -2.76
N ASP A 563 -38.41 -13.67 -3.48
CA ASP A 563 -37.86 -15.01 -3.73
C ASP A 563 -37.25 -15.62 -2.45
N LEU A 564 -36.85 -14.78 -1.49
CA LEU A 564 -36.47 -15.18 -0.12
C LEU A 564 -37.69 -15.34 0.82
N GLY A 565 -38.90 -15.13 0.30
CA GLY A 565 -40.14 -15.18 1.07
C GLY A 565 -40.37 -13.98 1.99
N LEU A 566 -39.79 -12.82 1.66
CA LEU A 566 -39.99 -11.57 2.41
C LEU A 566 -41.17 -10.75 1.83
N ALA A 567 -42.00 -10.23 2.73
CA ALA A 567 -43.14 -9.39 2.41
C ALA A 567 -42.80 -7.89 2.51
N ALA A 568 -43.67 -7.05 1.95
CA ALA A 568 -43.55 -5.60 2.11
C ALA A 568 -43.67 -5.21 3.59
N GLY A 569 -42.73 -4.40 4.08
CA GLY A 569 -42.70 -3.95 5.46
C GLY A 569 -41.93 -4.87 6.42
N ASP A 570 -41.49 -6.05 5.97
CA ASP A 570 -40.56 -6.87 6.72
C ASP A 570 -39.26 -6.08 6.96
N LYS A 571 -38.64 -6.29 8.12
CA LYS A 571 -37.40 -5.61 8.51
C LYS A 571 -36.28 -6.62 8.66
N VAL A 572 -35.30 -6.56 7.76
CA VAL A 572 -34.09 -7.37 7.84
C VAL A 572 -33.21 -6.86 8.97
N ALA A 573 -33.00 -7.71 9.97
CA ALA A 573 -32.19 -7.41 11.16
C ALA A 573 -30.76 -7.97 11.08
N MET A 574 -30.56 -9.01 10.28
CA MET A 574 -29.26 -9.68 10.11
C MET A 574 -29.03 -10.07 8.65
N MET A 575 -27.77 -9.97 8.21
CA MET A 575 -27.31 -10.46 6.91
C MET A 575 -25.95 -11.15 7.05
N GLY A 576 -25.72 -12.22 6.29
CA GLY A 576 -24.45 -12.95 6.32
C GLY A 576 -24.35 -14.05 5.27
N LEU A 577 -23.40 -14.98 5.50
CA LEU A 577 -23.16 -16.14 4.65
C LEU A 577 -23.17 -17.43 5.46
N VAL A 578 -23.59 -18.53 4.83
CA VAL A 578 -23.32 -19.90 5.29
C VAL A 578 -22.27 -20.50 4.37
N VAL A 579 -21.31 -21.25 4.92
CA VAL A 579 -20.39 -22.10 4.16
C VAL A 579 -20.46 -23.53 4.68
N GLU A 580 -20.57 -24.52 3.80
CA GLU A 580 -20.81 -25.91 4.18
C GLU A 580 -20.04 -26.91 3.31
N ASN A 581 -19.57 -27.99 3.93
CA ASN A 581 -18.80 -29.05 3.29
C ASN A 581 -17.55 -28.55 2.52
N THR A 582 -16.84 -27.57 3.08
CA THR A 582 -15.70 -26.93 2.39
C THR A 582 -14.42 -27.79 2.49
N PRO A 583 -13.58 -27.84 1.44
CA PRO A 583 -12.29 -28.53 1.49
C PRO A 583 -11.21 -27.74 2.28
N ALA A 584 -10.06 -28.37 2.54
CA ALA A 584 -8.96 -27.76 3.32
C ALA A 584 -8.35 -26.51 2.65
N ASN A 585 -8.32 -26.47 1.33
CA ASN A 585 -7.85 -25.34 0.51
C ASN A 585 -8.96 -24.34 0.14
N TYR A 586 -10.14 -24.43 0.77
CA TYR A 586 -11.26 -23.54 0.50
C TYR A 586 -10.92 -22.08 0.80
N GLU A 587 -11.22 -21.20 -0.17
CA GLU A 587 -11.21 -19.75 -0.01
C GLU A 587 -12.24 -19.11 -0.95
N LEU A 588 -13.16 -18.35 -0.35
CA LEU A 588 -14.15 -17.51 -1.02
C LEU A 588 -13.87 -16.05 -0.69
N ARG A 589 -13.67 -15.23 -1.73
CA ARG A 589 -13.55 -13.77 -1.60
C ARG A 589 -14.89 -13.12 -1.91
N VAL A 590 -15.29 -12.15 -1.09
CA VAL A 590 -16.54 -11.40 -1.21
C VAL A 590 -16.21 -9.91 -1.33
N GLY A 591 -16.49 -9.35 -2.50
CA GLY A 591 -16.13 -7.99 -2.87
C GLY A 591 -17.29 -7.00 -2.79
N GLU A 592 -18.53 -7.46 -2.68
CA GLU A 592 -19.69 -6.61 -2.39
C GLU A 592 -20.82 -7.42 -1.75
N MET A 593 -21.50 -6.84 -0.76
CA MET A 593 -22.84 -7.24 -0.31
C MET A 593 -23.75 -6.02 -0.31
N ALA A 594 -24.97 -6.17 -0.83
CA ALA A 594 -25.88 -5.05 -0.96
C ALA A 594 -27.37 -5.44 -0.93
N LEU A 595 -28.21 -4.47 -0.55
CA LEU A 595 -29.66 -4.46 -0.73
C LEU A 595 -30.05 -3.17 -1.47
N ARG A 596 -30.74 -3.30 -2.59
CA ARG A 596 -31.07 -2.18 -3.48
C ARG A 596 -32.55 -2.17 -3.87
N ASP A 597 -33.07 -0.96 -4.03
CA ASP A 597 -34.29 -0.70 -4.80
C ASP A 597 -33.85 -0.36 -6.22
N ASN A 598 -33.87 -1.35 -7.13
CA ASN A 598 -33.41 -1.16 -8.51
C ASN A 598 -34.31 -0.23 -9.33
N ALA A 599 -35.54 0.06 -8.86
CA ALA A 599 -36.44 1.01 -9.48
C ALA A 599 -36.19 2.46 -9.00
N LYS A 600 -35.49 2.65 -7.88
CA LYS A 600 -35.18 3.97 -7.33
C LYS A 600 -34.22 4.71 -8.24
N ASP A 601 -34.62 5.92 -8.62
CA ASP A 601 -33.73 6.88 -9.25
C ASP A 601 -33.26 7.91 -8.21
N PHE A 602 -31.97 8.20 -8.22
CA PHE A 602 -31.39 9.19 -7.32
C PHE A 602 -31.16 10.47 -8.11
N ALA A 603 -31.56 11.61 -7.53
CA ALA A 603 -31.27 12.93 -8.09
C ALA A 603 -29.79 13.29 -7.84
N THR A 604 -28.87 12.48 -8.38
CA THR A 604 -27.43 12.65 -8.26
C THR A 604 -27.01 13.89 -9.03
N ALA A 605 -26.70 14.95 -8.30
CA ALA A 605 -26.30 16.22 -8.90
C ALA A 605 -24.95 16.06 -9.61
N THR A 606 -24.86 16.62 -10.81
CA THR A 606 -23.60 16.67 -11.55
C THR A 606 -22.70 17.73 -10.92
N PRO A 607 -21.47 17.38 -10.49
CA PRO A 607 -20.57 18.33 -9.85
C PRO A 607 -20.02 19.36 -10.84
N THR A 608 -19.66 20.54 -10.37
CA THR A 608 -18.92 21.55 -11.15
C THR A 608 -17.49 21.66 -10.63
N ILE A 609 -16.49 21.52 -11.51
CA ILE A 609 -15.09 21.76 -11.15
C ILE A 609 -14.89 23.25 -10.88
N LYS A 610 -14.35 23.57 -9.70
CA LYS A 610 -14.07 24.96 -9.28
C LYS A 610 -12.61 25.32 -9.54
N LYS A 611 -11.70 24.43 -9.18
CA LYS A 611 -10.27 24.66 -9.30
C LYS A 611 -9.53 23.34 -9.50
N VAL A 612 -8.50 23.38 -10.33
CA VAL A 612 -7.49 22.32 -10.45
C VAL A 612 -6.13 22.97 -10.32
N GLU A 613 -5.33 22.46 -9.42
CA GLU A 613 -3.96 22.87 -9.15
C GLU A 613 -3.03 21.69 -9.47
N ILE A 614 -2.24 21.84 -10.53
CA ILE A 614 -1.15 20.92 -10.86
C ILE A 614 0.01 21.28 -9.94
N LEU A 615 0.44 20.32 -9.14
CA LEU A 615 1.44 20.54 -8.10
C LEU A 615 2.84 20.31 -8.65
N ARG A 616 3.02 19.22 -9.41
CA ARG A 616 4.31 18.76 -9.95
C ARG A 616 4.06 17.94 -11.22
N GLY A 617 5.01 17.96 -12.14
CA GLY A 617 5.03 17.12 -13.33
C GLY A 617 6.39 16.48 -13.58
N ARG A 618 6.38 15.15 -13.60
CA ARG A 618 7.51 14.28 -13.96
C ARG A 618 7.37 13.85 -15.42
N TYR A 619 8.35 13.13 -15.97
CA TYR A 619 8.28 12.63 -17.34
C TYR A 619 7.09 11.70 -17.59
N ASN A 620 6.76 10.84 -16.62
CA ASN A 620 5.72 9.80 -16.74
C ASN A 620 4.53 9.97 -15.79
N ALA A 621 4.44 11.07 -15.04
CA ALA A 621 3.35 11.28 -14.09
C ALA A 621 3.15 12.75 -13.70
N CYS A 622 2.02 13.06 -13.07
CA CYS A 622 1.79 14.35 -12.43
C CYS A 622 1.05 14.24 -11.10
N ASP A 623 1.29 15.21 -10.22
CA ASP A 623 0.58 15.36 -8.95
C ASP A 623 -0.40 16.53 -9.06
N PHE A 624 -1.60 16.37 -8.52
CA PHE A 624 -2.60 17.45 -8.54
C PHE A 624 -3.53 17.40 -7.33
N LYS A 625 -4.13 18.55 -7.03
CA LYS A 625 -5.33 18.64 -6.21
C LYS A 625 -6.43 19.38 -6.96
N MET A 626 -7.68 18.99 -6.72
CA MET A 626 -8.84 19.66 -7.31
C MET A 626 -9.96 19.87 -6.31
N GLN A 627 -10.73 20.93 -6.54
CA GLN A 627 -11.95 21.29 -5.82
C GLN A 627 -13.11 21.29 -6.80
N TYR A 628 -14.25 20.75 -6.35
CA TYR A 628 -15.50 20.73 -7.09
C TYR A 628 -16.68 20.96 -6.13
N ALA A 629 -17.86 21.20 -6.66
CA ALA A 629 -19.06 21.37 -5.84
C ALA A 629 -20.28 20.84 -6.58
N SER A 630 -21.12 20.09 -5.87
CA SER A 630 -22.42 19.64 -6.38
C SER A 630 -23.54 20.66 -6.14
N LYS A 631 -23.27 21.66 -5.29
CA LYS A 631 -24.15 22.79 -4.99
C LYS A 631 -23.33 23.97 -4.47
N GLU A 632 -23.72 25.20 -4.80
CA GLU A 632 -23.09 26.40 -4.21
C GLU A 632 -23.44 26.54 -2.73
N GLU A 633 -22.49 27.06 -1.96
CA GLU A 633 -22.60 27.24 -0.51
C GLU A 633 -22.20 28.66 -0.12
N SER A 634 -22.78 29.16 0.97
CA SER A 634 -22.47 30.48 1.50
C SER A 634 -22.59 30.54 3.02
N GLY A 635 -21.64 31.20 3.68
CA GLY A 635 -21.62 31.33 5.13
C GLY A 635 -21.38 29.99 5.83
N TRP A 636 -22.10 29.76 6.94
CA TRP A 636 -21.95 28.58 7.80
C TRP A 636 -22.90 27.42 7.46
N GLU A 637 -23.60 27.50 6.33
CA GLU A 637 -24.45 26.41 5.86
C GLU A 637 -23.70 25.62 4.78
N LYS A 638 -23.65 24.30 4.99
CA LYS A 638 -23.08 23.34 4.03
C LYS A 638 -24.14 22.34 3.59
N THR A 639 -23.86 21.73 2.46
CA THR A 639 -24.61 20.65 1.81
C THR A 639 -23.91 19.33 2.10
N TYR A 640 -24.70 18.36 2.55
CA TYR A 640 -24.28 16.97 2.70
C TYR A 640 -24.50 16.21 1.40
N ASN A 641 -23.76 15.12 1.20
CA ASN A 641 -23.82 14.36 -0.06
C ASN A 641 -25.19 13.71 -0.31
N ASP A 642 -25.93 13.34 0.74
CA ASP A 642 -27.29 12.80 0.65
C ASP A 642 -28.29 13.80 0.04
N GLU A 643 -28.12 15.10 0.33
CA GLU A 643 -28.96 16.20 -0.18
C GLU A 643 -28.78 16.43 -1.70
N VAL A 644 -27.70 15.94 -2.28
CA VAL A 644 -27.39 16.00 -3.72
C VAL A 644 -27.37 14.61 -4.36
N GLY A 645 -28.02 13.64 -3.72
CA GLY A 645 -28.19 12.29 -4.25
C GLY A 645 -26.86 11.57 -4.54
N THR A 646 -25.81 11.85 -3.77
CA THR A 646 -24.45 11.35 -4.02
C THR A 646 -23.97 10.51 -2.84
N TRP A 647 -23.27 9.41 -3.12
CA TRP A 647 -22.53 8.63 -2.14
C TRP A 647 -21.08 9.14 -2.05
N TYR A 648 -20.39 9.12 -3.18
CA TYR A 648 -18.99 9.51 -3.30
C TYR A 648 -18.73 10.05 -4.72
N TYR A 649 -17.53 10.60 -4.91
CA TYR A 649 -17.03 11.11 -6.17
C TYR A 649 -15.88 10.24 -6.66
N GLU A 650 -15.87 9.94 -7.95
CA GLU A 650 -14.74 9.29 -8.62
C GLU A 650 -13.91 10.33 -9.38
N ILE A 651 -12.58 10.18 -9.29
CA ILE A 651 -11.62 11.14 -9.83
C ILE A 651 -10.92 10.54 -11.04
N TYR A 652 -11.00 11.27 -12.15
CA TYR A 652 -10.53 10.85 -13.44
C TYR A 652 -9.38 11.73 -13.94
N PHE A 653 -8.56 11.15 -14.78
CA PHE A 653 -7.45 11.83 -15.45
C PHE A 653 -7.38 11.37 -16.91
N GLN A 654 -7.00 12.29 -17.79
CA GLN A 654 -6.73 11.96 -19.17
C GLN A 654 -5.66 12.88 -19.77
N GLN A 655 -4.54 12.29 -20.17
CA GLN A 655 -3.60 12.89 -21.11
C GLN A 655 -4.21 12.90 -22.52
N LYS A 656 -3.99 13.96 -23.28
CA LYS A 656 -4.51 14.10 -24.65
C LYS A 656 -4.16 12.89 -25.51
N ASP A 657 -5.15 12.40 -26.26
CA ASP A 657 -5.07 11.21 -27.11
C ASP A 657 -4.73 9.89 -26.38
N GLN A 658 -4.79 9.86 -25.03
CA GLN A 658 -4.65 8.65 -24.21
C GLN A 658 -5.99 8.21 -23.61
N PRO A 659 -6.11 6.93 -23.17
CA PRO A 659 -7.30 6.46 -22.46
C PRO A 659 -7.58 7.24 -21.16
N VAL A 660 -8.86 7.36 -20.83
CA VAL A 660 -9.33 7.88 -19.55
C VAL A 660 -8.95 6.91 -18.42
N GLN A 661 -8.47 7.44 -17.30
CA GLN A 661 -8.04 6.66 -16.14
C GLN A 661 -8.84 7.06 -14.90
N LEU A 662 -9.31 6.07 -14.12
CA LEU A 662 -9.88 6.27 -12.79
C LEU A 662 -8.76 6.13 -11.75
N LEU A 663 -8.48 7.21 -11.03
CA LEU A 663 -7.36 7.28 -10.11
C LEU A 663 -7.77 7.00 -8.67
N THR A 664 -8.85 7.61 -8.18
CA THR A 664 -9.28 7.46 -6.78
C THR A 664 -10.77 7.79 -6.62
N ALA A 665 -11.27 7.67 -5.39
CA ALA A 665 -12.60 8.10 -4.99
C ALA A 665 -12.55 8.84 -3.63
N THR A 666 -13.57 9.64 -3.33
CA THR A 666 -13.69 10.36 -2.04
C THR A 666 -15.12 10.85 -1.80
N THR A 667 -15.52 11.01 -0.53
CA THR A 667 -16.76 11.71 -0.16
C THR A 667 -16.58 13.22 -0.08
N SER A 668 -15.33 13.70 -0.01
CA SER A 668 -15.02 15.13 0.05
C SER A 668 -15.33 15.82 -1.29
N TRP A 669 -15.45 17.14 -1.24
CA TRP A 669 -15.55 18.02 -2.41
C TRP A 669 -14.18 18.55 -2.85
N ALA A 670 -13.13 17.86 -2.42
CA ALA A 670 -11.79 17.97 -2.96
C ALA A 670 -11.15 16.59 -3.11
N ALA A 671 -10.20 16.50 -4.04
CA ALA A 671 -9.39 15.32 -4.25
C ALA A 671 -7.91 15.69 -4.35
N TYR A 672 -7.06 14.77 -3.91
CA TYR A 672 -5.61 14.86 -3.97
C TYR A 672 -5.08 13.59 -4.62
N VAL A 673 -4.22 13.76 -5.62
CA VAL A 673 -3.64 12.67 -6.41
C VAL A 673 -2.15 12.88 -6.61
N VAL A 674 -1.38 11.83 -6.33
CA VAL A 674 0.07 11.76 -6.58
C VAL A 674 0.29 10.68 -7.62
N ASP A 675 1.23 10.93 -8.53
CA ASP A 675 1.66 10.02 -9.59
C ASP A 675 0.54 9.60 -10.55
N ALA A 676 -0.33 10.53 -10.96
CA ALA A 676 -1.29 10.30 -12.04
C ALA A 676 -0.55 9.89 -13.33
N PRO A 677 -0.78 8.68 -13.89
CA PRO A 677 0.09 8.12 -14.94
C PRO A 677 -0.01 8.84 -16.29
N MET A 678 1.16 9.16 -16.87
CA MET A 678 1.32 9.81 -18.16
C MET A 678 2.33 9.06 -19.04
N VAL A 679 2.14 9.13 -20.37
CA VAL A 679 3.17 8.74 -21.33
C VAL A 679 4.21 9.86 -21.43
N SER A 680 5.49 9.50 -21.43
CA SER A 680 6.59 10.46 -21.59
C SER A 680 6.63 11.12 -22.99
N GLY A 681 7.11 12.37 -23.02
CA GLY A 681 7.29 13.16 -24.24
C GLY A 681 6.98 14.64 -24.03
N ALA A 682 7.84 15.52 -24.54
CA ALA A 682 7.65 16.97 -24.46
C ALA A 682 6.42 17.47 -25.22
N ASP A 683 6.02 16.77 -26.29
CA ASP A 683 4.82 17.04 -27.09
C ASP A 683 3.53 16.47 -26.47
N LYS A 684 3.63 15.80 -25.31
CA LYS A 684 2.53 15.06 -24.68
C LYS A 684 2.26 15.55 -23.27
N ARG A 685 2.10 16.86 -23.08
CA ARG A 685 1.90 17.45 -21.74
C ARG A 685 0.48 17.98 -21.48
N ASP A 686 -0.36 18.06 -22.51
CA ASP A 686 -1.78 18.44 -22.38
C ASP A 686 -2.58 17.37 -21.63
N CYS A 687 -3.12 17.71 -20.46
CA CYS A 687 -3.93 16.81 -19.63
C CYS A 687 -5.22 17.48 -19.17
N ARG A 688 -6.27 16.69 -18.92
CA ARG A 688 -7.52 17.15 -18.29
C ARG A 688 -7.88 16.29 -17.08
N PHE A 689 -8.57 16.91 -16.14
CA PHE A 689 -8.88 16.35 -14.83
C PHE A 689 -10.40 16.27 -14.69
N GLY A 690 -10.89 15.11 -14.26
CA GLY A 690 -12.30 14.78 -14.30
C GLY A 690 -12.85 14.39 -12.94
N VAL A 691 -14.14 14.66 -12.73
CA VAL A 691 -14.88 14.20 -11.56
C VAL A 691 -16.28 13.76 -11.97
N ARG A 692 -16.81 12.71 -11.35
CA ARG A 692 -18.23 12.36 -11.43
C ARG A 692 -18.77 11.99 -10.06
N ALA A 693 -20.03 12.32 -9.82
CA ALA A 693 -20.76 11.86 -8.64
C ALA A 693 -21.32 10.46 -8.86
N VAL A 694 -21.32 9.62 -7.83
CA VAL A 694 -21.89 8.26 -7.85
C VAL A 694 -23.09 8.21 -6.91
N SER A 695 -24.19 7.60 -7.35
CA SER A 695 -25.43 7.49 -6.57
C SER A 695 -25.30 6.59 -5.34
N PRO A 696 -26.18 6.73 -4.32
CA PRO A 696 -26.24 5.88 -3.12
C PRO A 696 -26.24 4.36 -3.34
N ASP A 697 -26.78 3.88 -4.45
CA ASP A 697 -26.76 2.44 -4.79
C ASP A 697 -25.40 1.96 -5.34
N GLY A 698 -24.51 2.90 -5.67
CA GLY A 698 -23.21 2.63 -6.26
C GLY A 698 -23.24 2.13 -7.71
N LYS A 699 -24.38 2.27 -8.42
CA LYS A 699 -24.56 1.76 -9.79
C LYS A 699 -24.56 2.87 -10.85
N LYS A 700 -25.22 3.99 -10.57
CA LYS A 700 -25.30 5.13 -11.50
C LYS A 700 -24.27 6.19 -11.12
N GLY A 701 -23.84 6.96 -12.12
CA GLY A 701 -23.05 8.16 -11.87
C GLY A 701 -23.47 9.26 -12.84
N SER A 702 -23.20 10.51 -12.48
CA SER A 702 -23.28 11.60 -13.44
C SER A 702 -22.28 11.38 -14.58
N ASP A 703 -22.44 12.14 -15.66
CA ASP A 703 -21.38 12.26 -16.65
C ASP A 703 -20.08 12.75 -15.99
N ILE A 704 -18.94 12.35 -16.57
CA ILE A 704 -17.64 12.87 -16.13
C ILE A 704 -17.55 14.33 -16.56
N VAL A 705 -17.46 15.22 -15.57
CA VAL A 705 -17.19 16.63 -15.78
C VAL A 705 -15.68 16.81 -15.86
N TRP A 706 -15.22 17.42 -16.94
CA TRP A 706 -13.80 17.62 -17.23
C TRP A 706 -13.41 19.09 -17.07
N SER A 707 -12.19 19.33 -16.62
CA SER A 707 -11.53 20.61 -16.85
C SER A 707 -11.22 20.79 -18.34
N GLU A 708 -10.93 22.02 -18.74
CA GLU A 708 -10.17 22.27 -19.96
C GLU A 708 -8.83 21.51 -19.92
N TYR A 709 -8.28 21.23 -21.10
CA TYR A 709 -6.91 20.72 -21.19
C TYR A 709 -5.94 21.79 -20.65
N LYS A 710 -5.01 21.34 -19.80
CA LYS A 710 -3.95 22.14 -19.20
C LYS A 710 -2.62 21.49 -19.50
N GLU A 711 -1.61 22.29 -19.80
CA GLU A 711 -0.25 21.81 -19.91
C GLU A 711 0.30 21.47 -18.52
N VAL A 712 0.79 20.24 -18.36
CA VAL A 712 1.53 19.81 -17.18
C VAL A 712 3.01 20.12 -17.41
N ALA A 713 3.56 21.10 -16.68
CA ALA A 713 4.98 21.42 -16.77
C ALA A 713 5.87 20.21 -16.45
N TYR A 714 7.07 20.15 -17.02
CA TYR A 714 8.11 19.21 -16.60
C TYR A 714 9.03 19.95 -15.63
N ASP A 715 8.74 19.85 -14.34
CA ASP A 715 9.37 20.65 -13.27
C ASP A 715 9.98 19.80 -12.15
N GLN A 716 9.79 18.47 -12.20
CA GLN A 716 10.43 17.52 -11.29
C GLN A 716 11.19 16.43 -12.06
N PRO A 717 12.36 16.75 -12.64
CA PRO A 717 13.19 15.79 -13.37
C PRO A 717 13.70 14.67 -12.45
N LEU A 718 13.72 13.44 -12.94
CA LEU A 718 14.25 12.28 -12.20
C LEU A 718 15.62 11.87 -12.74
N SER A 719 16.69 12.24 -12.04
CA SER A 719 18.08 11.98 -12.47
C SER A 719 18.57 10.55 -12.19
N ASP A 720 17.67 9.61 -11.88
CA ASP A 720 18.04 8.21 -11.63
C ASP A 720 18.70 7.59 -12.86
N VAL A 721 19.71 6.76 -12.62
CA VAL A 721 20.50 6.13 -13.68
C VAL A 721 20.28 4.62 -13.67
N VAL A 722 20.05 4.05 -14.83
CA VAL A 722 19.99 2.60 -15.05
C VAL A 722 21.18 2.13 -15.88
N ALA A 723 21.65 0.92 -15.58
CA ALA A 723 22.62 0.21 -16.42
C ALA A 723 21.87 -0.73 -17.37
N ASP A 724 22.41 -0.93 -18.57
CA ASP A 724 21.86 -1.91 -19.52
C ASP A 724 22.05 -3.37 -19.08
N ARG A 725 22.87 -3.61 -18.05
CA ARG A 725 23.07 -4.90 -17.39
C ARG A 725 23.53 -4.75 -15.93
N PRO A 726 23.22 -5.70 -15.04
CA PRO A 726 23.54 -5.60 -13.61
C PRO A 726 24.96 -6.07 -13.23
N VAL A 727 25.61 -6.88 -14.07
CA VAL A 727 27.00 -7.34 -13.87
C VAL A 727 27.81 -7.10 -15.13
N ILE A 728 29.06 -6.66 -14.95
CA ILE A 728 29.96 -6.29 -16.04
C ILE A 728 31.25 -7.11 -15.90
N LYS A 729 31.81 -7.56 -17.02
CA LYS A 729 33.11 -8.24 -17.05
C LYS A 729 34.25 -7.31 -17.45
N PRO A 730 35.50 -7.63 -17.07
CA PRO A 730 36.67 -6.86 -17.49
C PRO A 730 36.67 -6.57 -19.00
N ASN A 731 36.84 -5.30 -19.37
CA ASN A 731 36.84 -4.79 -20.74
C ASN A 731 35.51 -4.95 -21.51
N GLU A 732 34.44 -5.40 -20.87
CA GLU A 732 33.12 -5.46 -21.49
C GLU A 732 32.51 -4.04 -21.62
N GLU A 733 32.06 -3.66 -22.81
CA GLU A 733 31.37 -2.39 -23.02
C GLU A 733 29.95 -2.44 -22.46
N PHE A 734 29.57 -1.47 -21.64
CA PHE A 734 28.22 -1.33 -21.09
C PHE A 734 27.74 0.12 -21.14
N THR A 735 26.42 0.30 -21.04
CA THR A 735 25.77 1.62 -21.12
C THR A 735 25.10 1.99 -19.80
N LEU A 736 25.34 3.21 -19.34
CA LEU A 736 24.58 3.88 -18.29
C LEU A 736 23.72 4.97 -18.92
N LYS A 737 22.46 5.10 -18.51
CA LYS A 737 21.54 6.12 -19.02
C LYS A 737 20.59 6.63 -17.96
N TYR A 738 20.10 7.85 -18.11
CA TYR A 738 18.98 8.33 -17.29
C TYR A 738 17.74 7.43 -17.50
N LEU A 739 17.01 7.20 -16.41
CA LEU A 739 15.71 6.53 -16.44
C LEU A 739 14.65 7.43 -17.09
N ASP A 740 14.64 8.69 -16.69
CA ASP A 740 13.84 9.76 -17.27
C ASP A 740 14.46 10.22 -18.59
N ASP A 741 13.72 10.01 -19.69
CA ASP A 741 14.16 10.32 -21.05
C ASP A 741 13.99 11.80 -21.42
N MET A 742 13.38 12.61 -20.56
CA MET A 742 13.21 14.05 -20.71
C MET A 742 14.27 14.87 -19.98
N VAL A 743 15.09 14.25 -19.12
CA VAL A 743 16.24 14.92 -18.46
C VAL A 743 17.19 15.47 -19.53
N PRO A 744 17.58 16.77 -19.44
CA PRO A 744 18.57 17.34 -20.34
C PRO A 744 19.90 16.57 -20.30
N ALA A 745 20.64 16.60 -21.41
CA ALA A 745 21.92 15.91 -21.52
C ALA A 745 22.88 16.35 -20.40
N ALA A 746 23.47 15.36 -19.71
CA ALA A 746 24.51 15.61 -18.72
C ALA A 746 25.76 16.17 -19.42
N GLN A 747 26.50 17.03 -18.73
CA GLN A 747 27.75 17.59 -19.25
C GLN A 747 28.86 16.52 -19.29
N SER A 748 28.89 15.62 -18.32
CA SER A 748 29.83 14.49 -18.32
C SER A 748 29.40 13.36 -17.39
N TRP A 749 29.90 12.16 -17.69
CA TRP A 749 29.72 10.96 -16.88
C TRP A 749 31.10 10.37 -16.56
N LYS A 750 31.37 10.03 -15.30
CA LYS A 750 32.67 9.48 -14.86
C LYS A 750 32.46 8.28 -13.94
N LEU A 751 33.32 7.28 -14.09
CA LEU A 751 33.42 6.18 -13.12
C LEU A 751 34.65 6.42 -12.24
N LYS A 752 34.44 6.41 -10.92
CA LYS A 752 35.50 6.48 -9.92
C LYS A 752 35.65 5.12 -9.25
N ASN A 753 36.88 4.64 -9.04
CA ASN A 753 37.12 3.49 -8.18
C ASN A 753 36.62 3.83 -6.76
N ALA A 754 35.75 3.00 -6.18
CA ALA A 754 35.12 3.32 -4.90
C ALA A 754 36.10 3.35 -3.73
N VAL A 755 37.20 2.60 -3.81
CA VAL A 755 38.25 2.56 -2.78
C VAL A 755 39.15 3.80 -2.88
N THR A 756 39.74 4.04 -4.05
CA THR A 756 40.78 5.08 -4.22
C THR A 756 40.22 6.46 -4.59
N GLY A 757 39.00 6.53 -5.12
CA GLY A 757 38.40 7.74 -5.67
C GLY A 757 38.97 8.18 -7.04
N ALA A 758 39.91 7.42 -7.61
CA ALA A 758 40.50 7.73 -8.91
C ALA A 758 39.48 7.55 -10.05
N VAL A 759 39.44 8.50 -10.99
CA VAL A 759 38.63 8.37 -12.22
C VAL A 759 39.27 7.31 -13.11
N VAL A 760 38.50 6.26 -13.44
CA VAL A 760 38.98 5.12 -14.24
C VAL A 760 38.41 5.10 -15.66
N ALA A 761 37.27 5.76 -15.88
CA ALA A 761 36.66 5.92 -17.19
C ALA A 761 35.81 7.19 -17.22
N GLN A 762 35.67 7.78 -18.41
CA GLN A 762 34.90 8.98 -18.65
C GLN A 762 34.11 8.85 -19.95
N GLY A 763 32.81 9.16 -19.89
CA GLY A 763 31.91 9.24 -21.04
C GLY A 763 31.67 10.69 -21.46
N GLU A 764 31.24 10.85 -22.71
CA GLU A 764 30.90 12.15 -23.30
C GLU A 764 29.59 12.72 -22.74
N SER A 765 29.26 13.95 -23.14
CA SER A 765 27.98 14.57 -22.80
C SER A 765 26.82 13.82 -23.46
N GLY A 766 25.68 13.76 -22.77
CA GLY A 766 24.53 13.00 -23.25
C GLY A 766 23.60 12.56 -22.14
N THR A 767 22.46 11.99 -22.52
CA THR A 767 21.52 11.32 -21.60
C THR A 767 21.91 9.86 -21.31
N SER A 768 22.97 9.38 -21.96
CA SER A 768 23.59 8.07 -21.76
C SER A 768 25.08 8.14 -22.08
N ALA A 769 25.87 7.27 -21.45
CA ALA A 769 27.29 7.10 -21.71
C ALA A 769 27.68 5.62 -21.74
N LYS A 770 28.61 5.29 -22.63
CA LYS A 770 29.22 3.96 -22.73
C LYS A 770 30.55 3.92 -21.99
N PHE A 771 30.85 2.78 -21.38
CA PHE A 771 32.05 2.56 -20.59
C PHE A 771 32.60 1.16 -20.82
N ALA A 772 33.92 1.01 -20.65
CA ALA A 772 34.59 -0.27 -20.47
C ALA A 772 35.65 -0.09 -19.38
N VAL A 773 35.75 -1.04 -18.45
CA VAL A 773 36.68 -0.97 -17.31
C VAL A 773 37.47 -2.28 -17.23
N PRO A 774 38.82 -2.23 -17.19
CA PRO A 774 39.65 -3.43 -17.31
C PRO A 774 39.81 -4.20 -15.99
N THR A 775 39.56 -3.57 -14.85
CA THR A 775 39.87 -4.13 -13.53
C THR A 775 38.59 -4.53 -12.82
N GLU A 776 38.63 -5.66 -12.11
CA GLU A 776 37.55 -6.06 -11.22
C GLU A 776 37.44 -5.08 -10.05
N GLY A 777 36.22 -4.82 -9.60
CA GLY A 777 36.00 -3.94 -8.47
C GLY A 777 34.61 -3.29 -8.42
N THR A 778 34.47 -2.41 -7.44
CA THR A 778 33.29 -1.56 -7.24
C THR A 778 33.60 -0.13 -7.67
N TYR A 779 32.69 0.46 -8.44
CA TYR A 779 32.87 1.79 -9.01
C TYR A 779 31.66 2.69 -8.72
N ASP A 780 31.97 3.90 -8.28
CA ASP A 780 31.01 4.99 -8.09
C ASP A 780 30.75 5.66 -9.45
N LEU A 781 29.49 5.96 -9.72
CA LEU A 781 29.11 6.78 -10.87
C LEU A 781 29.04 8.24 -10.45
N VAL A 782 29.72 9.11 -11.18
CA VAL A 782 29.63 10.56 -11.02
C VAL A 782 29.00 11.14 -12.28
N VAL A 783 27.90 11.88 -12.11
CA VAL A 783 27.19 12.54 -13.21
C VAL A 783 27.17 14.03 -12.94
N MET A 784 27.68 14.81 -13.89
CA MET A 784 27.56 16.26 -13.90
C MET A 784 26.38 16.62 -14.77
N ASP A 785 25.30 17.11 -14.15
CA ASP A 785 24.07 17.44 -14.86
C ASP A 785 24.24 18.64 -15.81
N SER A 786 23.19 18.97 -16.55
CA SER A 786 23.20 20.10 -17.49
C SER A 786 23.48 21.45 -16.84
N ASN A 787 23.22 21.60 -15.54
CA ASN A 787 23.42 22.82 -14.76
C ASN A 787 24.79 22.87 -14.06
N GLY A 788 25.63 21.85 -14.25
CA GLY A 788 26.94 21.74 -13.61
C GLY A 788 26.90 21.22 -12.17
N LYS A 789 25.76 20.69 -11.70
CA LYS A 789 25.66 20.03 -10.39
C LYS A 789 26.18 18.60 -10.50
N GLU A 790 27.12 18.24 -9.62
CA GLU A 790 27.65 16.89 -9.51
C GLU A 790 26.74 16.03 -8.61
N SER A 791 26.43 14.81 -9.06
CA SER A 791 25.77 13.76 -8.28
C SER A 791 26.61 12.50 -8.29
N ILE A 792 26.64 11.76 -7.18
CA ILE A 792 27.44 10.54 -7.04
C ILE A 792 26.56 9.38 -6.59
N ILE A 793 26.50 8.31 -7.38
CA ILE A 793 25.82 7.06 -7.04
C ILE A 793 26.88 6.04 -6.63
N ARG A 794 26.90 5.70 -5.33
CA ARG A 794 27.92 4.84 -4.74
C ARG A 794 27.78 3.40 -5.21
N GLY A 795 28.91 2.82 -5.62
CA GLY A 795 29.02 1.42 -6.01
C GLY A 795 28.14 0.95 -7.17
N LYS A 796 27.62 1.87 -8.00
CA LYS A 796 26.66 1.62 -9.08
C LYS A 796 27.11 0.55 -10.07
N VAL A 797 28.41 0.47 -10.35
CA VAL A 797 28.99 -0.45 -11.33
C VAL A 797 29.82 -1.50 -10.61
N LYS A 798 29.57 -2.78 -10.94
CA LYS A 798 30.34 -3.94 -10.48
C LYS A 798 31.03 -4.60 -11.67
N VAL A 799 32.35 -4.52 -11.70
CA VAL A 799 33.17 -5.33 -12.62
C VAL A 799 33.60 -6.58 -11.87
N THR A 800 33.22 -7.74 -12.40
CA THR A 800 33.20 -9.01 -11.65
C THR A 800 33.96 -10.11 -12.39
N PRO A 801 34.47 -11.13 -11.68
CA PRO A 801 35.24 -12.20 -12.31
C PRO A 801 34.45 -12.93 -13.40
N GLU A 802 35.13 -13.38 -14.46
CA GLU A 802 34.50 -14.19 -15.52
C GLU A 802 33.83 -15.46 -14.99
N ALA A 803 34.42 -16.06 -13.95
CA ALA A 803 33.91 -17.27 -13.31
C ALA A 803 32.49 -17.13 -12.72
N THR A 804 32.04 -15.90 -12.42
CA THR A 804 30.69 -15.67 -11.90
C THR A 804 29.61 -15.58 -12.96
N GLY A 805 29.94 -15.77 -14.25
CA GLY A 805 28.98 -15.74 -15.36
C GLY A 805 28.54 -14.31 -15.73
N ALA A 806 27.94 -14.13 -16.90
CA ALA A 806 27.59 -12.82 -17.46
C ALA A 806 26.14 -12.80 -17.95
N VAL A 807 25.60 -11.61 -18.26
CA VAL A 807 24.31 -11.51 -18.96
C VAL A 807 24.44 -12.16 -20.35
N PRO A 808 23.47 -12.97 -20.79
CA PRO A 808 23.52 -13.60 -22.10
C PRO A 808 23.45 -12.53 -23.20
N GLN A 809 23.99 -12.83 -24.38
CA GLN A 809 23.96 -11.97 -25.55
C GLN A 809 23.57 -12.79 -26.78
N ILE A 810 22.74 -12.22 -27.65
CA ILE A 810 22.35 -12.84 -28.93
C ILE A 810 22.99 -12.03 -30.05
N THR A 811 23.94 -12.63 -30.75
CA THR A 811 24.59 -12.03 -31.91
C THR A 811 23.76 -12.27 -33.16
N ASP A 812 23.30 -13.51 -33.38
CA ASP A 812 22.50 -13.82 -34.57
C ASP A 812 21.49 -14.96 -34.40
N ILE A 813 20.48 -14.96 -35.28
CA ILE A 813 19.51 -16.04 -35.45
C ILE A 813 19.44 -16.35 -36.94
N THR A 814 19.75 -17.60 -37.30
CA THR A 814 19.73 -18.09 -38.68
C THR A 814 18.72 -19.22 -38.82
N ALA A 815 18.23 -19.42 -40.04
CA ALA A 815 17.45 -20.59 -40.42
C ALA A 815 18.25 -21.42 -41.41
N ASP A 816 18.10 -22.74 -41.36
CA ASP A 816 18.66 -23.65 -42.36
C ASP A 816 18.04 -23.44 -43.75
N LYS A 817 16.86 -22.81 -43.81
CA LYS A 817 16.06 -22.57 -45.02
C LYS A 817 15.46 -21.17 -44.99
N THR A 818 15.45 -20.53 -46.16
CA THR A 818 14.75 -19.25 -46.39
C THR A 818 13.33 -19.44 -46.90
N THR A 819 12.99 -20.63 -47.43
CA THR A 819 11.64 -21.02 -47.85
C THR A 819 11.40 -22.49 -47.56
N GLU A 820 10.22 -22.86 -47.07
CA GLU A 820 9.82 -24.25 -46.84
C GLU A 820 8.30 -24.43 -46.94
N LYS A 821 7.77 -25.65 -46.91
CA LYS A 821 6.33 -25.94 -46.98
C LYS A 821 5.66 -26.07 -45.61
N VAL A 822 4.35 -25.82 -45.56
CA VAL A 822 3.51 -26.09 -44.38
C VAL A 822 3.73 -27.53 -43.89
N GLY A 823 3.90 -27.69 -42.57
CA GLY A 823 4.12 -28.99 -41.92
C GLY A 823 5.51 -29.60 -42.13
N LYS A 824 6.47 -28.92 -42.79
CA LYS A 824 7.86 -29.36 -42.90
C LYS A 824 8.77 -28.61 -41.93
N ASN A 825 9.89 -29.25 -41.59
CA ASN A 825 10.83 -28.76 -40.58
C ASN A 825 11.68 -27.60 -41.13
N VAL A 826 11.75 -26.52 -40.35
CA VAL A 826 12.73 -25.44 -40.44
C VAL A 826 13.55 -25.47 -39.17
N THR A 827 14.88 -25.46 -39.29
CA THR A 827 15.79 -25.46 -38.14
C THR A 827 16.33 -24.06 -37.92
N TYR A 828 16.01 -23.47 -36.77
CA TYR A 828 16.61 -22.23 -36.32
C TYR A 828 17.84 -22.50 -35.48
N THR A 829 18.92 -21.76 -35.74
CA THR A 829 20.17 -21.80 -34.98
C THR A 829 20.50 -20.39 -34.50
N TYR A 830 20.98 -20.25 -33.28
CA TYR A 830 21.44 -18.96 -32.77
C TYR A 830 22.93 -18.94 -32.43
N GLU A 831 23.53 -17.76 -32.58
CA GLU A 831 24.87 -17.44 -32.11
C GLU A 831 24.80 -16.40 -31.00
N GLY A 832 25.59 -16.60 -29.95
CA GLY A 832 25.56 -15.74 -28.78
C GLY A 832 26.43 -16.24 -27.62
N ARG A 833 26.65 -15.35 -26.65
CA ARG A 833 27.27 -15.67 -25.35
C ARG A 833 26.18 -16.11 -24.40
N LEU A 834 26.30 -17.31 -23.83
CA LEU A 834 25.35 -17.77 -22.79
C LEU A 834 25.64 -17.08 -21.45
N GLY A 835 26.92 -16.86 -21.11
CA GLY A 835 27.28 -16.18 -19.87
C GLY A 835 27.11 -17.08 -18.64
N GLU A 836 27.38 -18.37 -18.78
CA GLU A 836 27.28 -19.34 -17.69
C GLU A 836 28.45 -19.22 -16.71
N GLY A 837 28.24 -19.64 -15.46
CA GLY A 837 29.23 -19.55 -14.39
C GLY A 837 28.67 -19.94 -13.02
N LYS A 838 29.41 -19.61 -11.95
CA LYS A 838 28.99 -19.85 -10.56
C LYS A 838 29.16 -18.60 -9.70
N ALA A 839 28.08 -18.18 -9.05
CA ALA A 839 28.05 -17.03 -8.17
C ALA A 839 27.82 -17.46 -6.72
N SER A 840 28.05 -16.56 -5.76
CA SER A 840 27.68 -16.81 -4.37
C SER A 840 26.17 -16.90 -4.18
N ARG A 841 25.77 -17.63 -3.13
CA ARG A 841 24.40 -17.62 -2.62
C ARG A 841 24.25 -16.50 -1.60
N GLY A 842 23.28 -15.63 -1.80
CA GLY A 842 22.92 -14.64 -0.79
C GLY A 842 21.93 -15.22 0.21
N LEU A 843 21.79 -14.56 1.36
CA LEU A 843 20.69 -14.80 2.28
C LEU A 843 19.69 -13.65 2.20
N GLU A 844 18.45 -13.97 1.82
CA GLU A 844 17.35 -13.02 1.86
C GLU A 844 16.93 -12.76 3.32
N ILE A 845 16.94 -11.48 3.69
CA ILE A 845 16.44 -10.98 4.97
C ILE A 845 15.25 -10.08 4.66
N THR A 846 14.07 -10.56 5.05
CA THR A 846 12.81 -9.82 4.96
C THR A 846 12.25 -9.66 6.36
N ASP A 847 12.04 -8.42 6.76
CA ASP A 847 11.37 -8.05 8.00
C ASP A 847 10.05 -8.85 8.23
N PRO A 848 9.82 -9.46 9.41
CA PRO A 848 10.53 -9.32 10.70
C PRO A 848 11.78 -10.19 10.87
N LYS A 849 12.17 -10.97 9.84
CA LYS A 849 13.30 -11.88 9.96
C LYS A 849 14.60 -11.11 10.13
N MET A 850 15.52 -11.69 10.89
CA MET A 850 16.88 -11.21 11.08
C MET A 850 17.84 -12.38 11.16
N PHE A 851 19.08 -12.18 10.73
CA PHE A 851 20.12 -13.20 10.87
C PHE A 851 20.80 -13.04 12.24
N ARG A 852 20.63 -14.04 13.10
CA ARG A 852 21.20 -14.12 14.45
C ARG A 852 22.54 -14.86 14.42
N ILE A 853 23.54 -14.24 15.04
CA ILE A 853 24.85 -14.81 15.32
C ILE A 853 25.01 -14.83 16.85
N PRO A 854 25.31 -15.99 17.46
CA PRO A 854 25.52 -16.08 18.90
C PRO A 854 26.58 -15.08 19.41
N GLY A 855 26.22 -14.31 20.43
CA GLY A 855 27.00 -13.14 20.86
C GLY A 855 28.39 -13.45 21.43
N ASP A 856 28.63 -14.67 21.91
CA ASP A 856 29.89 -15.11 22.52
C ASP A 856 31.11 -15.00 21.58
N VAL A 857 30.88 -14.98 20.26
CA VAL A 857 31.95 -14.83 19.26
C VAL A 857 32.58 -13.43 19.28
N GLN A 858 31.94 -12.44 19.92
CA GLN A 858 32.47 -11.10 20.13
C GLN A 858 32.37 -10.69 21.60
N GLN A 859 33.53 -10.51 22.23
CA GLN A 859 33.66 -10.02 23.60
C GLN A 859 34.59 -8.79 23.64
N GLY A 860 34.41 -7.92 24.63
CA GLY A 860 35.26 -6.73 24.81
C GLY A 860 34.93 -5.58 23.86
N LYS A 861 35.85 -4.61 23.75
CA LYS A 861 35.66 -3.39 22.96
C LYS A 861 36.33 -3.44 21.59
N SER A 862 37.27 -4.36 21.39
CA SER A 862 37.97 -4.56 20.13
C SER A 862 37.24 -5.54 19.21
N TYR A 863 36.75 -5.06 18.06
CA TYR A 863 36.03 -5.90 17.10
C TYR A 863 35.95 -5.26 15.71
N SER A 864 35.58 -6.09 14.72
CA SER A 864 35.08 -5.63 13.43
C SER A 864 33.89 -6.46 12.98
N TYR A 865 32.89 -5.81 12.38
CA TYR A 865 31.81 -6.47 11.67
C TYR A 865 31.88 -6.10 10.19
N ALA A 866 31.89 -7.09 9.30
CA ALA A 866 31.93 -6.89 7.85
C ALA A 866 30.85 -7.72 7.15
N LEU A 867 30.26 -7.17 6.10
CA LEU A 867 29.30 -7.88 5.24
C LEU A 867 29.10 -7.17 3.90
N TRP A 868 28.73 -7.94 2.88
CA TRP A 868 28.04 -7.44 1.71
C TRP A 868 26.54 -7.38 1.97
N PHE A 869 25.90 -6.32 1.52
CA PHE A 869 24.45 -6.19 1.57
C PHE A 869 23.91 -5.42 0.36
N LYS A 870 22.72 -5.80 -0.08
CA LYS A 870 21.95 -5.10 -1.11
C LYS A 870 20.56 -4.87 -0.55
N ALA A 871 20.31 -3.64 -0.11
CA ALA A 871 18.98 -3.23 0.30
C ALA A 871 18.06 -3.17 -0.93
N ASP A 872 16.87 -3.74 -0.86
CA ASP A 872 15.90 -3.62 -1.95
C ASP A 872 15.23 -2.24 -1.93
N LYS A 873 14.95 -1.74 -0.72
CA LYS A 873 14.32 -0.46 -0.41
C LYS A 873 14.50 -0.12 1.08
N PHE A 874 14.20 1.11 1.44
CA PHE A 874 14.12 1.53 2.84
C PHE A 874 12.71 1.98 3.19
N SER A 875 12.19 1.46 4.30
CA SER A 875 10.89 1.86 4.85
C SER A 875 11.00 2.91 5.96
N HIS A 876 12.25 3.23 6.38
CA HIS A 876 12.65 4.00 7.57
C HIS A 876 11.54 4.35 8.56
N ASP A 877 11.61 3.80 9.77
CA ASP A 877 10.94 4.39 10.92
C ASP A 877 11.75 5.59 11.45
N SER A 878 11.29 6.24 12.52
CA SER A 878 11.85 7.51 12.99
C SER A 878 13.36 7.47 13.32
N GLN A 879 13.91 6.33 13.75
CA GLN A 879 15.35 6.16 13.98
C GLN A 879 16.10 5.57 12.77
N GLY A 880 15.40 5.04 11.76
CA GLY A 880 15.97 4.47 10.53
C GLY A 880 15.78 2.97 10.37
N THR A 881 16.61 2.36 9.52
CA THR A 881 16.58 0.93 9.19
C THR A 881 17.77 0.23 9.83
N ASN A 882 17.50 -0.82 10.62
CA ASN A 882 18.51 -1.59 11.30
C ASN A 882 19.36 -2.41 10.32
N LEU A 883 20.69 -2.30 10.40
CA LEU A 883 21.61 -3.11 9.62
C LEU A 883 22.37 -4.11 10.49
N ILE A 884 23.03 -3.66 11.55
CA ILE A 884 23.75 -4.51 12.51
C ILE A 884 23.35 -4.09 13.92
N ASN A 885 22.95 -5.02 14.78
CA ASN A 885 22.73 -4.76 16.20
C ASN A 885 23.41 -5.82 17.05
N LYS A 886 23.82 -5.44 18.26
CA LYS A 886 24.14 -6.39 19.32
C LYS A 886 23.30 -6.07 20.55
N ASN A 887 22.24 -6.83 20.81
CA ASN A 887 21.28 -6.53 21.88
C ASN A 887 20.62 -7.81 22.44
N SER A 888 19.78 -7.65 23.46
CA SER A 888 19.03 -8.76 24.07
C SER A 888 17.60 -8.34 24.40
N ILE A 889 16.63 -9.16 24.00
CA ILE A 889 15.21 -9.00 24.39
C ILE A 889 14.97 -9.18 25.90
N HIS A 890 15.93 -9.72 26.65
CA HIS A 890 15.81 -9.95 28.08
C HIS A 890 16.10 -8.71 28.94
N ASP A 891 16.72 -7.69 28.35
CA ASP A 891 16.89 -6.41 29.01
C ASP A 891 15.55 -5.68 29.15
N LYS A 892 15.50 -4.75 30.12
CA LYS A 892 14.36 -3.83 30.22
C LYS A 892 14.57 -2.64 29.31
N TRP A 893 13.45 -2.03 28.90
CA TRP A 893 13.49 -0.79 28.15
C TRP A 893 14.40 0.23 28.84
N PRO A 894 15.33 0.85 28.10
CA PRO A 894 15.44 0.83 26.64
C PRO A 894 16.57 -0.03 26.06
N HIS A 895 17.31 -0.75 26.91
CA HIS A 895 18.49 -1.54 26.51
C HIS A 895 18.13 -2.72 25.59
N ASN A 896 16.89 -3.21 25.67
CA ASN A 896 16.38 -4.24 24.75
C ASN A 896 16.28 -3.78 23.28
N ASN A 897 16.25 -2.47 23.03
CA ASN A 897 16.12 -1.91 21.68
C ASN A 897 17.42 -1.34 21.11
N TRP A 898 18.31 -0.83 21.97
CA TRP A 898 19.58 -0.23 21.55
C TRP A 898 20.78 -1.16 21.76
N GLY A 899 20.81 -1.87 22.89
CA GLY A 899 21.85 -2.86 23.20
C GLY A 899 23.26 -2.31 23.37
N ASP A 900 24.22 -3.16 23.06
CA ASP A 900 25.66 -2.95 23.18
C ASP A 900 26.21 -2.11 22.02
N LEU A 901 25.66 -2.28 20.81
CA LEU A 901 25.95 -1.46 19.64
C LEU A 901 24.84 -1.56 18.59
N TRP A 902 24.71 -0.51 17.78
CA TRP A 902 23.76 -0.46 16.67
C TRP A 902 24.31 0.34 15.48
N VAL A 903 24.22 -0.27 14.31
CA VAL A 903 24.55 0.29 13.01
C VAL A 903 23.24 0.44 12.23
N THR A 904 22.92 1.68 11.89
CA THR A 904 21.60 2.03 11.37
C THR A 904 21.76 2.85 10.10
N ILE A 905 21.00 2.49 9.06
CA ILE A 905 20.84 3.30 7.85
C ILE A 905 19.77 4.35 8.17
N ARG A 906 20.16 5.62 8.20
CA ARG A 906 19.34 6.73 8.72
C ARG A 906 18.49 7.38 7.62
N PRO A 907 17.28 7.88 7.96
CA PRO A 907 16.60 8.85 7.10
C PRO A 907 17.40 10.16 7.05
N GLU A 908 16.97 11.11 6.22
CA GLU A 908 17.53 12.47 6.25
C GLU A 908 17.44 13.03 7.67
N TRP A 909 18.53 13.62 8.16
CA TRP A 909 18.62 14.09 9.54
C TRP A 909 19.38 15.41 9.63
N GLN A 910 18.80 16.37 10.34
CA GLN A 910 19.49 17.64 10.63
C GLN A 910 20.36 17.45 11.87
N GLY A 911 21.67 17.27 11.65
CA GLY A 911 22.68 17.22 12.69
C GLY A 911 22.98 18.59 13.31
N HIS A 912 23.82 18.59 14.33
CA HIS A 912 24.25 19.81 15.02
C HIS A 912 25.19 20.65 14.15
N ARG A 913 25.94 20.03 13.25
CA ARG A 913 26.95 20.70 12.40
C ARG A 913 26.60 20.64 10.92
N THR A 914 25.96 19.57 10.49
CA THR A 914 25.73 19.29 9.07
C THR A 914 24.35 18.68 8.84
N LYS A 915 23.76 18.96 7.68
CA LYS A 915 22.59 18.23 7.20
C LYS A 915 23.07 16.89 6.63
N HIS A 916 22.61 15.79 7.21
CA HIS A 916 22.90 14.45 6.73
C HIS A 916 21.85 14.03 5.71
N GLU A 917 22.30 13.63 4.53
CA GLU A 917 21.44 13.15 3.47
C GLU A 917 20.86 11.77 3.83
N ALA A 918 19.73 11.40 3.23
CA ALA A 918 19.09 10.11 3.52
C ALA A 918 19.99 8.92 3.15
N ASN A 919 19.81 7.80 3.85
CA ASN A 919 20.50 6.53 3.65
C ASN A 919 22.00 6.53 4.00
N GLU A 920 22.46 7.48 4.81
CA GLU A 920 23.78 7.40 5.45
C GLU A 920 23.76 6.42 6.63
N ILE A 921 24.91 5.85 6.97
CA ILE A 921 25.06 4.86 8.03
C ILE A 921 25.64 5.55 9.26
N SER A 922 24.97 5.40 10.41
CA SER A 922 25.51 5.77 11.72
C SER A 922 26.02 4.53 12.44
N PHE A 923 27.13 4.66 13.18
CA PHE A 923 27.62 3.65 14.10
C PHE A 923 27.59 4.17 15.53
N ASN A 924 26.79 3.53 16.37
CA ASN A 924 26.63 3.88 17.77
C ASN A 924 26.98 2.68 18.66
N THR A 925 27.46 2.97 19.88
CA THR A 925 27.74 1.97 20.91
C THR A 925 27.13 2.37 22.25
N MET A 926 27.02 1.39 23.15
CA MET A 926 26.63 1.60 24.53
C MET A 926 27.46 2.70 25.18
N GLY A 927 26.79 3.63 25.86
CA GLY A 927 27.37 4.89 26.35
C GLY A 927 26.78 6.12 25.66
N TRP A 928 26.28 5.96 24.42
CA TRP A 928 25.51 7.02 23.76
C TRP A 928 24.09 7.10 24.34
N THR A 929 23.70 8.28 24.84
CA THR A 929 22.42 8.49 25.57
C THR A 929 21.38 9.28 24.79
N ALA A 930 21.73 9.90 23.66
CA ALA A 930 20.79 10.58 22.78
C ALA A 930 20.19 9.57 21.80
N HIS A 931 19.48 8.59 22.32
CA HIS A 931 19.23 7.32 21.63
C HIS A 931 18.38 7.41 20.36
N ASP A 932 17.51 8.41 20.26
CA ASP A 932 16.76 8.70 19.03
C ASP A 932 17.64 9.29 17.93
N ASN A 933 18.77 9.91 18.30
CA ASN A 933 19.68 10.59 17.38
C ASN A 933 20.92 9.73 17.06
N PRO A 934 21.43 9.78 15.81
CA PRO A 934 22.72 9.19 15.46
C PRO A 934 23.88 9.88 16.18
N TYR A 935 24.99 9.17 16.34
CA TYR A 935 26.24 9.78 16.76
C TYR A 935 26.92 10.46 15.57
N GLU A 936 26.74 11.78 15.45
CA GLU A 936 27.13 12.58 14.27
C GLU A 936 28.61 12.45 13.88
N ASP A 937 29.52 12.30 14.86
CA ASP A 937 30.96 12.21 14.58
C ASP A 937 31.37 10.88 13.91
N VAL A 938 30.51 9.85 13.91
CA VAL A 938 30.77 8.54 13.27
C VAL A 938 29.61 8.17 12.35
N MET A 939 29.49 8.93 11.26
CA MET A 939 28.53 8.70 10.17
C MET A 939 29.21 8.62 8.81
N SER A 940 28.63 7.87 7.87
CA SER A 940 29.12 7.77 6.49
C SER A 940 28.74 9.00 5.64
N THR A 941 28.99 10.21 6.14
CA THR A 941 28.59 11.49 5.54
C THR A 941 29.01 11.58 4.07
N GLY A 942 28.04 11.80 3.16
CA GLY A 942 28.24 11.82 1.71
C GLY A 942 28.44 10.45 1.05
N TYR A 943 28.27 9.36 1.79
CA TYR A 943 28.29 7.97 1.35
C TYR A 943 26.97 7.28 1.72
N ASN A 944 25.99 7.47 0.85
CA ASN A 944 24.63 6.97 1.01
C ASN A 944 24.48 5.57 0.40
N VAL A 945 23.68 4.72 1.02
CA VAL A 945 23.27 3.45 0.44
C VAL A 945 22.23 3.71 -0.65
N THR A 946 22.48 3.18 -1.84
CA THR A 946 21.51 3.20 -2.94
C THR A 946 20.75 1.87 -2.99
N PRO A 947 19.41 1.87 -2.89
CA PRO A 947 18.62 0.66 -3.07
C PRO A 947 18.90 -0.05 -4.41
N GLY A 948 18.86 -1.38 -4.39
CA GLY A 948 19.20 -2.24 -5.53
C GLY A 948 20.70 -2.35 -5.84
N VAL A 949 21.57 -1.65 -5.11
CA VAL A 949 23.03 -1.68 -5.31
C VAL A 949 23.71 -2.44 -4.17
N TRP A 950 24.58 -3.40 -4.52
CA TRP A 950 25.43 -4.10 -3.55
C TRP A 950 26.45 -3.13 -2.93
N ASN A 951 26.51 -3.09 -1.61
CA ASN A 951 27.48 -2.32 -0.84
C ASN A 951 28.18 -3.21 0.19
N HIS A 952 29.43 -2.92 0.49
CA HIS A 952 30.19 -3.55 1.57
C HIS A 952 30.38 -2.55 2.70
N ILE A 953 30.13 -2.98 3.93
CA ILE A 953 30.34 -2.16 5.12
C ILE A 953 31.30 -2.89 6.06
N VAL A 954 32.22 -2.15 6.68
CA VAL A 954 32.93 -2.59 7.88
C VAL A 954 32.80 -1.54 8.96
N VAL A 955 32.38 -1.93 10.15
CA VAL A 955 32.50 -1.08 11.35
C VAL A 955 33.53 -1.69 12.29
N THR A 956 34.41 -0.86 12.85
CA THR A 956 35.48 -1.31 13.75
C THR A 956 35.50 -0.48 15.02
N GLN A 957 35.84 -1.10 16.15
CA GLN A 957 36.22 -0.40 17.38
C GLN A 957 37.47 -1.05 17.96
N ASP A 958 38.36 -0.27 18.59
CA ASP A 958 39.50 -0.75 19.37
C ASP A 958 39.31 -0.51 20.89
N GLU A 959 40.25 -0.99 21.71
CA GLU A 959 40.22 -0.76 23.18
C GLU A 959 40.30 0.73 23.58
N GLY A 960 40.81 1.60 22.72
CA GLY A 960 40.84 3.05 22.91
C GLY A 960 39.54 3.75 22.53
N ASN A 961 38.48 2.99 22.26
CA ASN A 961 37.19 3.46 21.73
C ASN A 961 37.30 4.17 20.37
N MET A 962 38.32 3.85 19.57
CA MET A 962 38.49 4.39 18.23
C MET A 962 37.53 3.71 17.27
N GLN A 963 36.44 4.39 16.89
CA GLN A 963 35.43 3.86 15.99
C GLN A 963 35.75 4.24 14.54
N LYS A 964 35.51 3.33 13.59
CA LYS A 964 35.65 3.59 12.15
C LYS A 964 34.53 2.96 11.34
N ILE A 965 34.20 3.58 10.21
CA ILE A 965 33.32 3.04 9.17
C ILE A 965 34.09 2.96 7.85
N TYR A 966 34.06 1.79 7.21
CA TYR A 966 34.52 1.58 5.85
C TYR A 966 33.35 1.26 4.92
N PHE A 967 33.19 2.02 3.85
CA PHE A 967 32.14 1.85 2.86
C PHE A 967 32.74 1.50 1.50
N ASN A 968 32.37 0.34 0.94
CA ASN A 968 32.93 -0.21 -0.30
C ASN A 968 34.48 -0.25 -0.31
N GLY A 969 35.06 -0.55 0.85
CA GLY A 969 36.51 -0.66 1.05
C GLY A 969 37.23 0.64 1.39
N ARG A 970 36.55 1.79 1.32
CA ARG A 970 37.11 3.10 1.69
C ARG A 970 36.75 3.47 3.12
N LYS A 971 37.72 3.94 3.92
CA LYS A 971 37.42 4.55 5.22
C LYS A 971 36.68 5.88 5.02
N VAL A 972 35.47 5.99 5.55
CA VAL A 972 34.58 7.16 5.38
C VAL A 972 34.32 7.92 6.67
N ALA A 973 34.54 7.30 7.83
CA ALA A 973 34.42 7.96 9.13
C ALA A 973 35.40 7.36 10.14
N ASP A 974 35.95 8.19 11.03
CA ASP A 974 36.66 7.76 12.22
C ASP A 974 36.56 8.79 13.36
N HIS A 975 36.21 8.34 14.57
CA HIS A 975 36.17 9.20 15.77
C HIS A 975 36.30 8.41 17.07
N SER A 976 36.97 9.00 18.07
CA SER A 976 37.15 8.37 19.38
C SER A 976 35.95 8.68 20.26
N PHE A 977 35.15 7.66 20.60
CA PHE A 977 34.01 7.83 21.49
C PHE A 977 34.39 7.43 22.92
N THR A 978 34.97 8.37 23.69
CA THR A 978 35.51 8.08 25.04
C THR A 978 34.47 7.51 26.01
N GLU A 979 33.18 7.84 25.83
CA GLU A 979 32.07 7.34 26.65
C GLU A 979 31.58 5.94 26.25
N SER A 980 32.15 5.31 25.21
CA SER A 980 31.83 3.93 24.84
C SER A 980 32.10 3.01 26.02
N LYS A 981 31.10 2.23 26.42
CA LYS A 981 31.10 1.37 27.61
C LYS A 981 30.79 -0.06 27.22
N ARG A 982 31.29 -1.01 28.01
CA ARG A 982 30.88 -2.41 27.88
C ARG A 982 29.65 -2.67 28.74
N ARG A 983 28.84 -3.61 28.30
CA ARG A 983 27.67 -4.10 29.01
C ARG A 983 27.99 -4.49 30.46
N GLU A 984 29.11 -5.18 30.66
CA GLU A 984 29.56 -5.69 31.96
C GLU A 984 29.95 -4.59 32.95
N ASP A 985 30.25 -3.39 32.43
CA ASP A 985 30.57 -2.22 33.24
C ASP A 985 29.28 -1.44 33.59
N VAL A 986 28.33 -1.33 32.65
CA VAL A 986 27.08 -0.57 32.83
C VAL A 986 26.10 -1.27 33.78
N VAL A 987 26.04 -2.61 33.76
CA VAL A 987 25.11 -3.36 34.64
C VAL A 987 25.34 -3.09 36.14
N ARG A 988 26.54 -2.64 36.51
CA ARG A 988 26.89 -2.29 37.89
C ARG A 988 26.16 -1.04 38.39
N THR A 989 25.69 -0.19 37.47
CA THR A 989 24.99 1.06 37.79
C THR A 989 23.58 1.12 37.21
N ASP A 990 23.20 0.20 36.32
CA ASP A 990 21.88 0.12 35.71
C ASP A 990 21.29 -1.30 35.76
N GLY A 991 20.39 -1.53 36.71
CA GLY A 991 19.73 -2.83 36.93
C GLY A 991 18.68 -3.21 35.87
N ARG A 992 18.56 -2.46 34.78
CA ARG A 992 17.74 -2.81 33.62
C ARG A 992 18.42 -3.82 32.69
N ILE A 993 19.73 -4.00 32.81
CA ILE A 993 20.52 -4.96 32.03
C ILE A 993 20.53 -6.31 32.74
N ASP A 994 20.15 -7.38 32.03
CA ASP A 994 20.29 -8.74 32.54
C ASP A 994 21.68 -9.29 32.16
N ILE A 995 22.60 -9.34 33.13
CA ILE A 995 23.96 -9.83 32.92
C ILE A 995 24.04 -11.35 32.73
N SER A 996 23.00 -12.10 33.09
CA SER A 996 22.96 -13.55 32.89
C SER A 996 22.72 -13.94 31.43
N GLN A 997 22.28 -12.97 30.61
CA GLN A 997 21.95 -13.15 29.21
C GLN A 997 23.01 -12.50 28.32
N VAL A 998 23.56 -13.28 27.40
CA VAL A 998 24.45 -12.79 26.36
C VAL A 998 23.64 -12.02 25.32
N ALA A 999 24.09 -10.83 24.94
CA ALA A 999 23.52 -10.08 23.83
C ALA A 999 24.07 -10.63 22.51
N ASP A 1000 23.19 -11.20 21.69
CA ASP A 1000 23.51 -11.75 20.37
C ASP A 1000 23.70 -10.64 19.34
N ILE A 1001 24.33 -10.99 18.21
CA ILE A 1001 24.52 -10.11 17.07
C ILE A 1001 23.43 -10.41 16.03
N PHE A 1002 22.85 -9.37 15.46
CA PHE A 1002 21.79 -9.46 14.47
C PHE A 1002 22.15 -8.65 13.22
N ILE A 1003 21.94 -9.24 12.05
CA ILE A 1003 21.89 -8.52 10.78
C ILE A 1003 20.42 -8.36 10.37
N GLY A 1004 19.98 -7.11 10.23
CA GLY A 1004 18.58 -6.74 10.03
C GLY A 1004 17.74 -6.75 11.31
N GLY A 1005 16.44 -7.02 11.17
CA GLY A 1005 15.48 -7.04 12.28
C GLY A 1005 14.93 -5.67 12.69
N GLY A 1006 13.62 -5.57 12.83
CA GLY A 1006 12.96 -4.37 13.33
C GLY A 1006 13.17 -4.16 14.84
N GLY A 1007 12.84 -2.96 15.31
CA GLY A 1007 12.83 -2.60 16.72
C GLY A 1007 11.80 -1.50 16.98
N VAL A 1008 11.65 -1.07 18.23
CA VAL A 1008 10.81 0.10 18.51
C VAL A 1008 11.49 1.31 17.85
N TYR A 1009 10.75 2.03 17.01
CA TYR A 1009 11.23 3.17 16.21
C TYR A 1009 12.25 2.84 15.11
N LYS A 1010 12.51 1.56 14.83
CA LYS A 1010 13.47 1.10 13.82
C LYS A 1010 12.82 0.11 12.85
N SER A 1011 12.92 0.37 11.55
CA SER A 1011 12.47 -0.60 10.53
C SER A 1011 13.44 -1.76 10.37
N GLY A 1012 12.92 -2.94 10.05
CA GLY A 1012 13.74 -4.08 9.65
C GLY A 1012 14.37 -3.88 8.27
N PHE A 1013 15.58 -4.42 8.09
CA PHE A 1013 16.24 -4.51 6.78
C PHE A 1013 15.43 -5.42 5.84
N ASN A 1014 15.29 -4.99 4.59
CA ASN A 1014 14.72 -5.78 3.51
C ASN A 1014 15.71 -5.81 2.34
N GLY A 1015 16.28 -6.99 2.09
CA GLY A 1015 17.27 -7.16 1.05
C GLY A 1015 18.03 -8.47 1.18
N VAL A 1016 19.19 -8.53 0.53
CA VAL A 1016 20.05 -9.71 0.53
C VAL A 1016 21.37 -9.36 1.21
N ILE A 1017 21.85 -10.25 2.08
CA ILE A 1017 23.18 -10.17 2.69
C ILE A 1017 24.06 -11.31 2.20
N ASP A 1018 25.36 -11.11 2.23
CA ASP A 1018 26.36 -12.09 1.82
C ASP A 1018 27.68 -11.87 2.59
N GLU A 1019 28.51 -12.91 2.69
CA GLU A 1019 29.86 -12.84 3.26
C GLU A 1019 29.94 -12.17 4.65
N VAL A 1020 29.09 -12.59 5.59
CA VAL A 1020 28.99 -11.96 6.93
C VAL A 1020 30.14 -12.43 7.83
N GLN A 1021 30.85 -11.47 8.42
CA GLN A 1021 32.08 -11.70 9.18
C GLN A 1021 32.08 -10.95 10.53
N VAL A 1022 32.56 -11.63 11.58
CA VAL A 1022 32.75 -11.08 12.92
C VAL A 1022 34.18 -11.35 13.39
N TRP A 1023 34.90 -10.27 13.68
CA TRP A 1023 36.30 -10.28 14.10
C TRP A 1023 36.44 -9.82 15.54
N ASN A 1024 37.38 -10.39 16.29
CA ASN A 1024 37.69 -9.99 17.67
C ASN A 1024 38.78 -8.89 17.76
N ARG A 1025 39.03 -8.17 16.66
CA ARG A 1025 39.94 -7.03 16.59
C ARG A 1025 39.52 -6.03 15.52
N PRO A 1026 39.98 -4.77 15.58
CA PRO A 1026 39.84 -3.83 14.46
C PRO A 1026 40.65 -4.31 13.24
N LEU A 1027 40.04 -4.24 12.06
CA LEU A 1027 40.72 -4.47 10.77
C LEU A 1027 41.50 -3.22 10.33
N THR A 1028 42.61 -3.45 9.63
CA THR A 1028 43.36 -2.42 8.90
C THR A 1028 42.76 -2.16 7.52
N ASP A 1029 43.15 -1.05 6.87
CA ASP A 1029 42.64 -0.67 5.54
C ASP A 1029 42.86 -1.77 4.48
N ASP A 1030 44.03 -2.42 4.46
CA ASP A 1030 44.33 -3.52 3.54
C ASP A 1030 43.52 -4.79 3.85
N GLU A 1031 43.31 -5.08 5.13
CA GLU A 1031 42.52 -6.25 5.55
C GLU A 1031 41.04 -6.09 5.22
N VAL A 1032 40.51 -4.86 5.26
CA VAL A 1032 39.15 -4.56 4.78
C VAL A 1032 39.01 -4.93 3.30
N LEU A 1033 40.02 -4.65 2.47
CA LEU A 1033 39.99 -5.01 1.04
C LEU A 1033 40.09 -6.51 0.80
N GLN A 1034 40.75 -7.26 1.69
CA GLN A 1034 40.76 -8.73 1.63
C GLN A 1034 39.42 -9.32 2.10
N ALA A 1035 38.86 -8.80 3.20
CA ALA A 1035 37.58 -9.23 3.73
C ALA A 1035 36.44 -9.14 2.68
N MET A 1036 36.49 -8.14 1.80
CA MET A 1036 35.54 -7.97 0.69
C MET A 1036 35.52 -9.13 -0.32
N LYS A 1037 36.59 -9.92 -0.41
CA LYS A 1037 36.71 -11.03 -1.37
C LYS A 1037 36.22 -12.36 -0.79
N GLY A 1038 35.93 -12.41 0.50
CA GLY A 1038 35.65 -13.65 1.22
C GLY A 1038 36.90 -14.51 1.42
N TYR A 1039 36.71 -15.65 2.09
CA TYR A 1039 37.74 -16.62 2.42
C TYR A 1039 37.27 -18.02 2.06
N LYS A 1040 38.20 -18.90 1.68
CA LYS A 1040 37.87 -20.32 1.50
C LYS A 1040 37.71 -21.00 2.85
N GLU A 1041 36.83 -22.00 2.91
CA GLU A 1041 36.72 -22.85 4.09
C GLU A 1041 38.07 -23.49 4.43
N GLY A 1042 38.46 -23.40 5.71
CA GLY A 1042 39.76 -23.88 6.20
C GLY A 1042 40.93 -22.92 6.00
N GLU A 1043 40.75 -21.80 5.29
CA GLU A 1043 41.77 -20.77 5.05
C GLU A 1043 41.42 -19.42 5.71
N VAL A 1044 40.57 -19.44 6.75
CA VAL A 1044 40.13 -18.23 7.47
C VAL A 1044 41.20 -17.71 8.44
N PRO A 1045 41.37 -16.38 8.60
CA PRO A 1045 42.32 -15.82 9.57
C PRO A 1045 41.99 -16.15 11.03
N ALA A 1046 43.01 -16.20 11.91
CA ALA A 1046 42.88 -16.60 13.31
C ALA A 1046 41.91 -15.72 14.15
N ASP A 1047 41.79 -14.45 13.77
CA ASP A 1047 40.96 -13.45 14.44
C ASP A 1047 39.52 -13.37 13.89
N LEU A 1048 39.24 -14.06 12.78
CA LEU A 1048 37.89 -14.19 12.24
C LEU A 1048 37.14 -15.24 13.06
N LYS A 1049 36.26 -14.79 13.97
CA LYS A 1049 35.56 -15.65 14.92
C LYS A 1049 34.27 -16.23 14.33
N ALA A 1050 33.51 -15.42 13.61
CA ALA A 1050 32.34 -15.89 12.88
C ALA A 1050 32.40 -15.54 11.39
N TYR A 1051 32.08 -16.49 10.51
CA TYR A 1051 32.05 -16.29 9.07
C TYR A 1051 30.95 -17.12 8.41
N PHE A 1052 30.09 -16.47 7.62
CA PHE A 1052 28.92 -17.08 6.97
C PHE A 1052 28.85 -16.67 5.49
N THR A 1053 28.90 -17.68 4.60
CA THR A 1053 28.82 -17.54 3.13
C THR A 1053 27.45 -17.88 2.55
N PHE A 1054 26.56 -18.48 3.35
CA PHE A 1054 25.21 -18.92 2.96
C PHE A 1054 25.10 -19.95 1.82
N GLU A 1055 26.24 -20.51 1.41
CA GLU A 1055 26.30 -21.53 0.35
C GLU A 1055 25.52 -22.81 0.71
N GLU A 1056 25.52 -23.19 1.98
CA GLU A 1056 24.85 -24.40 2.48
C GLU A 1056 24.08 -24.12 3.77
N VAL A 1057 22.88 -24.68 3.88
CA VAL A 1057 22.05 -24.64 5.09
C VAL A 1057 21.93 -26.04 5.68
N ASP A 1058 22.17 -26.16 6.98
CA ASP A 1058 22.03 -27.39 7.77
C ASP A 1058 20.79 -27.27 8.68
N GLY A 1059 19.66 -27.82 8.23
CA GLY A 1059 18.36 -27.65 8.88
C GLY A 1059 17.85 -26.20 8.81
N LEU A 1060 17.95 -25.46 9.92
CA LEU A 1060 17.58 -24.04 10.03
C LEU A 1060 18.79 -23.12 10.24
N LYS A 1061 20.00 -23.69 10.22
CA LYS A 1061 21.23 -22.99 10.61
C LYS A 1061 22.26 -22.95 9.50
N PHE A 1062 23.12 -21.95 9.57
CA PHE A 1062 24.29 -21.80 8.72
C PHE A 1062 25.54 -22.08 9.54
N LYS A 1063 26.41 -22.92 8.98
CA LYS A 1063 27.67 -23.29 9.62
C LYS A 1063 28.53 -22.05 9.83
N ASN A 1064 29.04 -21.87 11.04
CA ASN A 1064 30.09 -20.89 11.27
C ASN A 1064 31.43 -21.45 10.74
N LEU A 1065 31.96 -20.82 9.69
CA LEU A 1065 33.27 -21.16 9.09
C LEU A 1065 34.45 -20.46 9.78
N GLY A 1066 34.18 -19.54 10.70
CA GLY A 1066 35.18 -18.86 11.50
C GLY A 1066 35.78 -19.74 12.61
N THR A 1067 36.82 -19.23 13.25
CA THR A 1067 37.62 -19.99 14.23
C THR A 1067 36.88 -20.34 15.53
N ALA A 1068 35.72 -19.73 15.81
CA ALA A 1068 34.89 -20.12 16.96
C ALA A 1068 34.13 -21.45 16.72
N GLY A 1069 33.98 -21.87 15.47
CA GLY A 1069 33.40 -23.15 15.09
C GLY A 1069 31.89 -23.27 15.32
N ARG A 1070 31.38 -24.50 15.14
CA ARG A 1070 29.95 -24.80 14.96
C ARG A 1070 29.05 -24.62 16.19
N ASN A 1071 29.63 -24.47 17.38
CA ASN A 1071 28.85 -24.13 18.57
C ASN A 1071 28.16 -22.76 18.43
N TYR A 1072 28.63 -21.95 17.48
CA TYR A 1072 28.12 -20.63 17.19
C TYR A 1072 27.57 -20.51 15.76
N ASP A 1073 26.95 -21.58 15.26
CA ASP A 1073 26.21 -21.58 13.99
C ASP A 1073 25.13 -20.48 13.99
N GLY A 1074 24.99 -19.78 12.87
CA GLY A 1074 24.05 -18.68 12.69
C GLY A 1074 22.67 -19.18 12.27
N SER A 1075 21.62 -18.38 12.48
CA SER A 1075 20.24 -18.77 12.17
C SER A 1075 19.40 -17.57 11.76
N VAL A 1076 18.35 -17.78 10.97
CA VAL A 1076 17.35 -16.74 10.73
C VAL A 1076 16.28 -16.84 11.80
N VAL A 1077 15.97 -15.75 12.49
CA VAL A 1077 15.01 -15.72 13.60
C VAL A 1077 14.00 -14.58 13.45
N VAL A 1078 12.91 -14.66 14.21
CA VAL A 1078 12.00 -13.54 14.51
C VAL A 1078 11.84 -13.40 16.01
N VAL A 1079 11.50 -12.20 16.47
CA VAL A 1079 11.11 -11.97 17.87
C VAL A 1079 9.61 -12.23 18.03
N ALA A 1080 9.24 -13.34 18.64
CA ALA A 1080 7.85 -13.69 18.94
C ALA A 1080 7.45 -13.18 20.32
N GLY A 1081 6.22 -12.67 20.48
CA GLY A 1081 5.66 -12.28 21.79
C GLY A 1081 6.04 -10.88 22.28
N SER A 1082 6.70 -10.05 21.45
CA SER A 1082 6.97 -8.64 21.75
C SER A 1082 5.74 -7.76 21.48
N GLY A 1083 5.48 -6.77 22.35
CA GLY A 1083 4.36 -5.84 22.22
C GLY A 1083 4.73 -4.45 22.71
N GLY A 1084 5.26 -3.61 21.82
CA GLY A 1084 5.78 -2.28 22.17
C GLY A 1084 7.12 -2.35 22.90
N GLU A 1085 7.33 -1.45 23.87
CA GLU A 1085 8.60 -1.28 24.60
C GLU A 1085 8.92 -2.43 25.58
N ASN A 1086 7.93 -3.25 25.93
CA ASN A 1086 8.07 -4.36 26.87
C ASN A 1086 8.26 -5.71 26.16
N THR A 1087 9.45 -6.32 26.33
CA THR A 1087 9.85 -7.60 25.72
C THR A 1087 9.92 -8.77 26.71
N SER A 1088 9.43 -8.62 27.94
CA SER A 1088 9.56 -9.65 29.00
C SER A 1088 8.93 -11.02 28.65
N GLY A 1089 7.93 -11.04 27.76
CA GLY A 1089 7.32 -12.27 27.24
C GLY A 1089 7.85 -12.71 25.87
N ALA A 1090 8.89 -12.07 25.35
CA ALA A 1090 9.38 -12.31 24.01
C ALA A 1090 10.41 -13.45 23.94
N SER A 1091 10.55 -14.07 22.77
CA SER A 1091 11.55 -15.11 22.49
C SER A 1091 12.03 -15.05 21.04
N TYR A 1092 13.25 -15.52 20.78
CA TYR A 1092 13.75 -15.71 19.41
C TYR A 1092 13.28 -17.07 18.87
N VAL A 1093 12.63 -17.08 17.71
CA VAL A 1093 12.10 -18.29 17.07
C VAL A 1093 12.75 -18.48 15.70
N ASP A 1094 13.46 -19.60 15.53
CA ASP A 1094 14.09 -19.98 14.26
C ASP A 1094 13.07 -20.05 13.12
N GLN A 1095 13.45 -19.51 11.98
CA GLN A 1095 12.67 -19.47 10.75
C GLN A 1095 13.39 -20.22 9.64
N LYS A 1096 12.62 -20.72 8.67
CA LYS A 1096 13.20 -21.26 7.44
C LYS A 1096 13.95 -20.14 6.69
N PRO A 1097 15.26 -20.28 6.46
CA PRO A 1097 16.01 -19.31 5.68
C PRO A 1097 15.70 -19.43 4.19
N ASN A 1098 15.90 -18.34 3.44
CA ASN A 1098 15.88 -18.34 1.98
C ASN A 1098 17.27 -17.95 1.45
N ASN A 1099 18.06 -18.95 1.08
CA ASN A 1099 19.37 -18.79 0.46
C ASN A 1099 19.38 -19.23 -1.03
N ASP A 1100 18.20 -19.35 -1.65
CA ASP A 1100 18.08 -19.63 -3.08
C ASP A 1100 17.98 -18.35 -3.91
N VAL A 1101 18.82 -17.38 -3.55
CA VAL A 1101 18.91 -16.07 -4.18
C VAL A 1101 20.36 -15.76 -4.53
N LEU A 1102 20.56 -14.93 -5.55
CA LEU A 1102 21.90 -14.52 -5.96
C LEU A 1102 22.56 -13.61 -4.92
N GLY A 1103 23.77 -13.99 -4.52
CA GLY A 1103 24.64 -13.23 -3.64
C GLY A 1103 25.40 -12.12 -4.37
N PHE A 1104 26.50 -11.69 -3.75
CA PHE A 1104 27.36 -10.65 -4.30
C PHE A 1104 28.08 -11.15 -5.56
N PRO A 1105 27.94 -10.47 -6.71
CA PRO A 1105 28.42 -10.98 -8.01
C PRO A 1105 29.95 -11.04 -8.15
N GLY A 1106 30.70 -10.48 -7.20
CA GLY A 1106 32.16 -10.52 -7.18
C GLY A 1106 32.75 -11.77 -6.51
N VAL A 1107 31.92 -12.60 -5.86
CA VAL A 1107 32.36 -13.83 -5.18
C VAL A 1107 31.87 -15.05 -5.95
N VAL A 1108 32.76 -16.03 -6.12
CA VAL A 1108 32.46 -17.32 -6.74
C VAL A 1108 31.96 -18.28 -5.65
N GLY A 1109 30.76 -18.82 -5.82
CA GLY A 1109 30.16 -19.76 -4.89
C GLY A 1109 29.48 -20.95 -5.57
N THR A 1110 28.33 -21.38 -5.05
CA THR A 1110 27.63 -22.59 -5.48
C THR A 1110 26.37 -22.32 -6.30
N TYR A 1111 25.91 -21.07 -6.42
CA TYR A 1111 24.74 -20.73 -7.22
C TYR A 1111 25.07 -20.86 -8.72
N GLU A 1112 24.36 -21.73 -9.43
CA GLU A 1112 24.60 -21.96 -10.85
C GLU A 1112 23.96 -20.88 -11.72
N ILE A 1113 24.78 -20.20 -12.52
CA ILE A 1113 24.30 -19.30 -13.57
C ILE A 1113 24.16 -20.12 -14.86
N LYS A 1114 22.93 -20.55 -15.15
CA LYS A 1114 22.59 -21.34 -16.33
C LYS A 1114 21.66 -20.57 -17.26
N THR A 1115 21.88 -20.68 -18.57
CA THR A 1115 21.07 -19.97 -19.57
C THR A 1115 19.99 -20.85 -20.15
N VAL A 1116 18.76 -20.33 -20.18
CA VAL A 1116 17.60 -21.00 -20.76
C VAL A 1116 17.14 -20.25 -22.01
N PRO A 1117 17.15 -20.88 -23.20
CA PRO A 1117 16.61 -20.31 -24.43
C PRO A 1117 15.09 -20.48 -24.51
N THR A 1118 14.38 -19.42 -24.92
CA THR A 1118 12.93 -19.43 -25.16
C THR A 1118 12.66 -18.83 -26.54
N TRP A 1119 11.93 -19.57 -27.39
CA TRP A 1119 11.60 -19.15 -28.75
C TRP A 1119 10.13 -18.71 -28.85
N THR A 1120 9.87 -17.60 -29.53
CA THR A 1120 8.52 -17.16 -29.92
C THR A 1120 8.40 -17.23 -31.44
N LEU A 1121 7.44 -18.05 -31.92
CA LEU A 1121 7.40 -18.54 -33.29
C LEU A 1121 6.04 -18.34 -33.97
N GLY A 1122 5.10 -17.57 -33.40
CA GLY A 1122 3.74 -17.44 -33.95
C GLY A 1122 2.99 -18.77 -33.93
N ASP A 1123 2.59 -19.28 -35.11
CA ASP A 1123 1.96 -20.61 -35.30
C ASP A 1123 2.98 -21.76 -35.40
N GLY A 1124 4.28 -21.47 -35.22
CA GLY A 1124 5.35 -22.45 -35.25
C GLY A 1124 5.38 -23.34 -34.00
N VAL A 1125 5.51 -24.66 -34.22
CA VAL A 1125 5.61 -25.68 -33.15
C VAL A 1125 6.99 -26.31 -33.18
N ILE A 1126 7.69 -26.27 -32.04
CA ILE A 1126 8.99 -26.92 -31.85
C ILE A 1126 8.77 -28.44 -31.76
N SER A 1127 9.36 -29.17 -32.71
CA SER A 1127 9.35 -30.64 -32.77
C SER A 1127 10.53 -31.26 -32.02
N SER A 1128 11.66 -30.55 -31.95
CA SER A 1128 12.82 -30.90 -31.12
C SER A 1128 13.71 -29.68 -30.92
N SER A 1129 14.43 -29.60 -29.81
CA SER A 1129 15.45 -28.57 -29.57
C SER A 1129 16.71 -29.16 -28.94
N THR A 1130 17.85 -28.53 -29.24
CA THR A 1130 19.13 -28.73 -28.54
C THR A 1130 19.56 -27.38 -27.93
N ASP A 1131 20.73 -27.33 -27.29
CA ASP A 1131 21.23 -26.12 -26.63
C ASP A 1131 21.23 -24.87 -27.53
N LYS A 1132 21.50 -25.02 -28.85
CA LYS A 1132 21.56 -23.89 -29.80
C LYS A 1132 20.56 -23.93 -30.96
N THR A 1133 19.75 -24.98 -31.06
CA THR A 1133 18.87 -25.18 -32.21
C THR A 1133 17.44 -25.48 -31.83
N ALA A 1134 16.49 -25.03 -32.64
CA ALA A 1134 15.08 -25.40 -32.54
C ALA A 1134 14.57 -25.84 -33.91
N VAL A 1135 14.03 -27.05 -34.00
CA VAL A 1135 13.40 -27.59 -35.21
C VAL A 1135 11.92 -27.32 -35.13
N VAL A 1136 11.41 -26.50 -36.03
CA VAL A 1136 10.06 -25.92 -35.99
C VAL A 1136 9.26 -26.34 -37.22
N THR A 1137 7.96 -26.59 -37.04
CA THR A 1137 6.99 -26.76 -38.12
C THR A 1137 5.93 -25.67 -38.05
N TYR A 1138 5.44 -25.21 -39.20
CA TYR A 1138 4.42 -24.16 -39.28
C TYR A 1138 3.15 -24.70 -39.91
N ALA A 1139 2.00 -24.29 -39.34
CA ALA A 1139 0.68 -24.76 -39.76
C ALA A 1139 0.06 -23.90 -40.87
N ALA A 1140 0.45 -22.63 -40.98
CA ALA A 1140 -0.05 -21.70 -41.99
C ALA A 1140 1.05 -21.16 -42.91
N PRO A 1141 0.76 -20.90 -44.20
CA PRO A 1141 1.70 -20.23 -45.10
C PRO A 1141 1.90 -18.76 -44.72
N GLY A 1142 2.97 -18.16 -45.23
CA GLY A 1142 3.35 -16.76 -45.00
C GLY A 1142 4.78 -16.62 -44.48
N LYS A 1143 5.27 -15.38 -44.48
CA LYS A 1143 6.57 -15.02 -43.91
C LYS A 1143 6.51 -15.08 -42.39
N LYS A 1144 7.52 -15.70 -41.77
CA LYS A 1144 7.56 -15.95 -40.33
C LYS A 1144 8.62 -15.09 -39.66
N ASN A 1145 8.23 -14.49 -38.54
CA ASN A 1145 9.15 -13.81 -37.63
C ASN A 1145 9.55 -14.77 -36.53
N VAL A 1146 10.81 -14.71 -36.11
CA VAL A 1146 11.33 -15.53 -35.02
C VAL A 1146 11.96 -14.63 -33.98
N THR A 1147 11.54 -14.81 -32.73
CA THR A 1147 12.14 -14.15 -31.58
C THR A 1147 12.80 -15.18 -30.70
N LEU A 1148 14.07 -15.00 -30.38
CA LEU A 1148 14.78 -15.76 -29.35
C LEU A 1148 15.00 -14.87 -28.14
N LYS A 1149 14.74 -15.44 -26.96
CA LYS A 1149 15.08 -14.88 -25.67
C LYS A 1149 16.02 -15.82 -24.91
N LEU A 1150 17.18 -15.33 -24.52
CA LEU A 1150 18.11 -16.04 -23.63
C LEU A 1150 17.99 -15.43 -22.23
N LYS A 1151 17.81 -16.24 -21.19
CA LYS A 1151 17.69 -15.77 -19.81
C LYS A 1151 18.54 -16.61 -18.85
N ASN A 1152 19.28 -15.96 -17.96
CA ASN A 1152 19.98 -16.60 -16.84
C ASN A 1152 19.78 -15.78 -15.55
N GLY A 1153 20.50 -16.14 -14.47
CA GLY A 1153 20.42 -15.44 -13.19
C GLY A 1153 20.80 -13.95 -13.24
N TRP A 1154 21.66 -13.53 -14.17
CA TRP A 1154 22.09 -12.14 -14.29
C TRP A 1154 21.21 -11.28 -15.19
N GLY A 1155 20.40 -11.86 -16.05
CA GLY A 1155 19.51 -11.09 -16.91
C GLY A 1155 19.09 -11.84 -18.16
N GLU A 1156 18.63 -11.07 -19.15
CA GLU A 1156 18.09 -11.60 -20.39
C GLU A 1156 18.50 -10.77 -21.60
N ALA A 1157 18.58 -11.44 -22.75
CA ALA A 1157 18.73 -10.83 -24.06
C ALA A 1157 17.66 -11.35 -25.01
N GLU A 1158 17.13 -10.49 -25.87
CA GLU A 1158 16.08 -10.82 -26.83
C GLU A 1158 16.44 -10.27 -28.21
N LYS A 1159 16.27 -11.08 -29.26
CA LYS A 1159 16.45 -10.68 -30.65
C LYS A 1159 15.30 -11.24 -31.49
N THR A 1160 14.71 -10.37 -32.32
CA THR A 1160 13.72 -10.75 -33.33
C THR A 1160 14.33 -10.60 -34.71
N VAL A 1161 14.20 -11.63 -35.55
CA VAL A 1161 14.47 -11.57 -36.98
C VAL A 1161 13.14 -11.67 -37.70
N GLU A 1162 12.78 -10.59 -38.38
CA GLU A 1162 11.56 -10.51 -39.18
C GLU A 1162 11.76 -11.27 -40.50
N GLU A 1163 10.70 -11.94 -40.96
CA GLU A 1163 10.64 -12.62 -42.25
C GLU A 1163 11.80 -13.61 -42.49
N ILE A 1164 12.29 -14.29 -41.44
CA ILE A 1164 13.47 -15.18 -41.50
C ILE A 1164 13.26 -16.40 -42.42
N VAL A 1165 12.02 -16.88 -42.54
CA VAL A 1165 11.63 -17.95 -43.47
C VAL A 1165 10.25 -17.66 -44.05
N GLU A 1166 10.05 -18.02 -45.32
CA GLU A 1166 8.74 -18.04 -45.98
C GLU A 1166 8.16 -19.45 -46.01
N ILE A 1167 6.98 -19.65 -45.39
CA ILE A 1167 6.28 -20.93 -45.45
C ILE A 1167 5.27 -20.89 -46.59
N THR A 1168 5.39 -21.83 -47.52
CA THR A 1168 4.53 -21.97 -48.69
C THR A 1168 3.53 -23.11 -48.48
N SER A 1169 2.33 -22.99 -49.03
CA SER A 1169 1.42 -24.13 -49.12
C SER A 1169 2.01 -25.18 -50.06
N GLU A 1170 1.72 -26.47 -49.86
CA GLU A 1170 1.92 -27.44 -50.93
C GLU A 1170 1.22 -26.95 -52.19
N ALA A 1171 1.89 -27.09 -53.34
CA ALA A 1171 1.25 -26.90 -54.63
C ALA A 1171 0.14 -27.96 -54.75
N ASN A 1172 -1.08 -27.58 -54.36
CA ASN A 1172 -2.26 -28.26 -54.85
C ASN A 1172 -2.18 -28.21 -56.37
N ALA A 1173 -2.29 -29.38 -56.99
CA ALA A 1173 -2.20 -29.64 -58.42
C ALA A 1173 -3.20 -28.80 -59.25
N ILE A 1174 -2.91 -27.50 -59.37
CA ILE A 1174 -3.66 -26.52 -60.17
C ILE A 1174 -2.70 -25.69 -61.04
N ASP A 1175 -1.41 -25.57 -60.67
CA ASP A 1175 -0.37 -25.05 -61.57
C ASP A 1175 0.00 -26.02 -62.71
N ALA A 1176 -0.60 -27.22 -62.71
CA ALA A 1176 -0.53 -28.18 -63.81
C ALA A 1176 -1.77 -28.17 -64.74
N VAL A 1177 -2.75 -27.28 -64.54
CA VAL A 1177 -4.02 -27.27 -65.32
C VAL A 1177 -4.16 -26.08 -66.28
N ASP A 1178 -3.23 -25.11 -66.29
CA ASP A 1178 -3.17 -24.11 -67.38
C ASP A 1178 -2.16 -24.45 -68.48
N ALA A 1179 -1.34 -25.48 -68.29
CA ALA A 1179 -0.53 -26.10 -69.34
C ALA A 1179 -1.29 -27.14 -70.18
N GLN A 1180 -2.57 -27.42 -69.86
CA GLN A 1180 -3.36 -28.48 -70.53
C GLN A 1180 -4.65 -28.01 -71.24
N LEU A 1181 -4.99 -26.71 -71.26
CA LEU A 1181 -6.22 -26.24 -71.93
C LEU A 1181 -6.05 -24.96 -72.78
N GLY A 1182 -4.93 -24.86 -73.51
CA GLY A 1182 -4.82 -24.23 -74.82
C GLY A 1182 -5.28 -22.77 -75.06
N PHE A 1183 -5.62 -21.99 -74.03
CA PHE A 1183 -6.07 -20.60 -74.14
C PHE A 1183 -5.98 -19.82 -72.82
N SER A 1184 -5.21 -18.73 -72.80
CA SER A 1184 -4.98 -17.86 -71.63
C SER A 1184 -5.28 -16.39 -71.94
N VAL A 1185 -5.86 -15.64 -70.97
CA VAL A 1185 -6.16 -14.20 -71.10
C VAL A 1185 -5.56 -13.41 -69.94
N TYR A 1186 -4.71 -12.42 -70.23
CA TYR A 1186 -4.03 -11.61 -69.22
C TYR A 1186 -3.61 -10.22 -69.74
N PRO A 1187 -3.44 -9.20 -68.86
CA PRO A 1187 -3.82 -9.22 -67.45
C PRO A 1187 -5.35 -9.24 -67.30
N ASN A 1188 -5.85 -9.75 -66.17
CA ASN A 1188 -7.26 -9.64 -65.81
C ASN A 1188 -7.35 -9.55 -64.27
N PRO A 1189 -7.67 -8.39 -63.69
CA PRO A 1189 -8.21 -7.19 -64.33
C PRO A 1189 -7.19 -6.43 -65.22
N PHE A 1190 -7.69 -5.74 -66.26
CA PHE A 1190 -6.90 -4.97 -67.24
C PHE A 1190 -7.33 -3.49 -67.30
N VAL A 1191 -6.55 -2.65 -67.97
CA VAL A 1191 -6.83 -1.19 -68.08
C VAL A 1191 -7.48 -0.83 -69.42
N GLU A 1192 -6.86 -1.14 -70.57
CA GLU A 1192 -7.43 -0.80 -71.90
C GLU A 1192 -7.59 -2.00 -72.84
N SER A 1193 -6.67 -2.96 -72.78
CA SER A 1193 -6.69 -4.18 -73.60
C SER A 1193 -6.28 -5.42 -72.82
N VAL A 1194 -6.68 -6.58 -73.33
CA VAL A 1194 -6.28 -7.90 -72.83
C VAL A 1194 -5.47 -8.64 -73.90
N ASN A 1195 -4.44 -9.39 -73.48
CA ASN A 1195 -3.72 -10.30 -74.35
C ASN A 1195 -4.35 -11.68 -74.28
N MET A 1196 -4.57 -12.30 -75.44
CA MET A 1196 -5.11 -13.65 -75.55
C MET A 1196 -4.14 -14.53 -76.33
N ARG A 1197 -3.72 -15.65 -75.75
CA ARG A 1197 -2.84 -16.62 -76.42
C ARG A 1197 -3.64 -17.82 -76.91
N PHE A 1198 -3.48 -18.19 -78.17
CA PHE A 1198 -4.20 -19.30 -78.80
C PHE A 1198 -3.24 -20.48 -79.03
N ALA A 1199 -3.60 -21.69 -78.60
CA ALA A 1199 -2.71 -22.86 -78.73
C ALA A 1199 -2.82 -23.62 -80.05
N GLU A 1200 -3.73 -23.22 -80.95
CA GLU A 1200 -3.90 -23.86 -82.26
C GLU A 1200 -3.98 -22.81 -83.36
N ASN A 1201 -3.60 -23.18 -84.59
CA ASN A 1201 -3.80 -22.32 -85.74
C ASN A 1201 -5.26 -22.30 -86.19
N GLY A 1202 -5.70 -21.19 -86.78
CA GLY A 1202 -6.98 -21.06 -87.46
C GLY A 1202 -7.62 -19.69 -87.32
N ARG A 1203 -8.80 -19.55 -87.93
CA ARG A 1203 -9.57 -18.31 -87.90
C ARG A 1203 -10.32 -18.19 -86.59
N TYR A 1204 -10.00 -17.18 -85.81
CA TYR A 1204 -10.68 -16.85 -84.57
C TYR A 1204 -11.52 -15.58 -84.72
N THR A 1205 -12.69 -15.58 -84.10
CA THR A 1205 -13.54 -14.40 -83.93
C THR A 1205 -13.74 -14.16 -82.45
N ILE A 1206 -13.36 -12.99 -81.96
CA ILE A 1206 -13.54 -12.58 -80.58
C ILE A 1206 -14.71 -11.61 -80.51
N ASN A 1207 -15.78 -12.05 -79.86
CA ASN A 1207 -16.97 -11.28 -79.53
C ASN A 1207 -16.88 -10.79 -78.09
N VAL A 1208 -16.89 -9.47 -77.88
CA VAL A 1208 -16.98 -8.85 -76.56
C VAL A 1208 -18.43 -8.48 -76.31
N LEU A 1209 -19.01 -9.09 -75.27
CA LEU A 1209 -20.39 -8.91 -74.86
C LEU A 1209 -20.44 -8.11 -73.56
N GLY A 1210 -21.43 -7.22 -73.43
CA GLY A 1210 -21.76 -6.57 -72.16
C GLY A 1210 -22.40 -7.56 -71.17
N THR A 1211 -22.59 -7.14 -69.92
CA THR A 1211 -23.19 -7.99 -68.86
C THR A 1211 -24.64 -8.41 -69.14
N THR A 1212 -25.35 -7.70 -70.02
CA THR A 1212 -26.70 -8.05 -70.49
C THR A 1212 -26.70 -9.05 -71.67
N GLY A 1213 -25.53 -9.46 -72.15
CA GLY A 1213 -25.37 -10.38 -73.29
C GLY A 1213 -25.36 -9.72 -74.67
N ALA A 1214 -25.55 -8.39 -74.76
CA ALA A 1214 -25.48 -7.66 -76.03
C ALA A 1214 -24.05 -7.62 -76.59
N LEU A 1215 -23.88 -7.86 -77.89
CA LEU A 1215 -22.59 -7.81 -78.57
C LEU A 1215 -22.13 -6.36 -78.76
N LEU A 1216 -21.00 -6.02 -78.15
CA LEU A 1216 -20.43 -4.68 -78.14
C LEU A 1216 -19.31 -4.51 -79.18
N GLN A 1217 -18.51 -5.55 -79.39
CA GLN A 1217 -17.39 -5.53 -80.32
C GLN A 1217 -17.12 -6.93 -80.86
N SER A 1218 -16.74 -7.06 -82.13
CA SER A 1218 -16.33 -8.34 -82.72
C SER A 1218 -15.07 -8.15 -83.57
N ASN A 1219 -14.03 -8.95 -83.32
CA ASN A 1219 -12.77 -8.90 -84.05
C ASN A 1219 -12.45 -10.29 -84.61
N SER A 1220 -12.26 -10.42 -85.92
CA SER A 1220 -11.87 -11.69 -86.55
C SER A 1220 -10.45 -11.62 -87.11
N PHE A 1221 -9.65 -12.66 -86.89
CA PHE A 1221 -8.27 -12.75 -87.36
C PHE A 1221 -7.84 -14.21 -87.52
N GLU A 1222 -6.79 -14.44 -88.31
CA GLU A 1222 -6.07 -15.71 -88.32
C GLU A 1222 -5.00 -15.67 -87.23
N ALA A 1223 -4.98 -16.67 -86.35
CA ALA A 1223 -3.91 -16.84 -85.37
C ALA A 1223 -3.11 -18.09 -85.70
N ALA A 1224 -1.79 -17.99 -85.62
CA ALA A 1224 -0.90 -19.15 -85.62
C ALA A 1224 -0.85 -19.78 -84.21
N GLN A 1225 -0.47 -21.05 -84.15
CA GLN A 1225 -0.30 -21.76 -82.88
C GLN A 1225 0.70 -21.03 -81.97
N GLY A 1226 0.28 -20.74 -80.74
CA GLY A 1226 1.05 -20.04 -79.73
C GLY A 1226 1.04 -18.51 -79.83
N GLN A 1227 0.41 -17.94 -80.87
CA GLN A 1227 0.36 -16.49 -81.09
C GLN A 1227 -0.48 -15.79 -80.01
N VAL A 1228 0.02 -14.64 -79.57
CA VAL A 1228 -0.68 -13.73 -78.65
C VAL A 1228 -1.31 -12.61 -79.46
N VAL A 1229 -2.61 -12.39 -79.27
CA VAL A 1229 -3.35 -11.31 -79.90
C VAL A 1229 -3.85 -10.37 -78.81
N ASN A 1230 -3.52 -9.09 -78.95
CA ASN A 1230 -4.01 -8.05 -78.06
C ASN A 1230 -5.37 -7.54 -78.55
N VAL A 1231 -6.35 -7.46 -77.65
CA VAL A 1231 -7.68 -6.96 -77.94
C VAL A 1231 -8.00 -5.80 -77.01
N ALA A 1232 -8.10 -4.61 -77.58
CA ALA A 1232 -8.63 -3.44 -76.88
C ALA A 1232 -10.15 -3.55 -76.77
N ILE A 1233 -10.67 -3.28 -75.56
CA ILE A 1233 -12.11 -3.30 -75.26
C ILE A 1233 -12.55 -1.86 -75.00
N THR A 1234 -13.38 -1.32 -75.88
CA THR A 1234 -13.75 0.10 -75.92
C THR A 1234 -14.87 0.51 -74.97
N GLY A 1235 -15.39 -0.43 -74.16
CA GLY A 1235 -16.42 -0.13 -73.15
C GLY A 1235 -15.91 0.57 -71.89
N THR A 1236 -16.83 1.07 -71.06
CA THR A 1236 -16.55 1.71 -69.76
C THR A 1236 -15.99 0.72 -68.72
N LYS A 1237 -15.49 1.24 -67.59
CA LYS A 1237 -15.01 0.41 -66.47
C LYS A 1237 -16.10 -0.55 -66.01
N GLY A 1238 -15.77 -1.83 -65.87
CA GLY A 1238 -16.77 -2.86 -65.59
C GLY A 1238 -16.40 -4.24 -66.11
N MET A 1239 -17.36 -5.16 -66.04
CA MET A 1239 -17.20 -6.56 -66.39
C MET A 1239 -17.69 -6.83 -67.81
N TYR A 1240 -16.92 -7.61 -68.58
CA TYR A 1240 -17.25 -8.03 -69.93
C TYR A 1240 -17.14 -9.55 -70.08
N LEU A 1241 -17.95 -10.11 -70.98
CA LEU A 1241 -17.84 -11.50 -71.40
C LEU A 1241 -17.21 -11.54 -72.78
N VAL A 1242 -16.01 -12.11 -72.89
CA VAL A 1242 -15.31 -12.30 -74.15
C VAL A 1242 -15.57 -13.72 -74.62
N GLN A 1243 -16.39 -13.85 -75.66
CA GLN A 1243 -16.65 -15.09 -76.36
C GLN A 1243 -15.71 -15.23 -77.56
N VAL A 1244 -14.84 -16.23 -77.52
CA VAL A 1244 -13.94 -16.60 -78.60
C VAL A 1244 -14.60 -17.72 -79.39
N LEU A 1245 -14.72 -17.53 -80.70
CA LEU A 1245 -15.13 -18.53 -81.67
C LEU A 1245 -13.94 -18.95 -82.52
N LYS A 1246 -13.86 -20.24 -82.87
CA LYS A 1246 -12.91 -20.78 -83.85
C LYS A 1246 -13.70 -21.33 -85.03
N ASN A 1247 -13.41 -20.87 -86.25
CA ASN A 1247 -14.10 -21.27 -87.48
C ASN A 1247 -15.65 -21.17 -87.37
N GLY A 1248 -16.14 -20.12 -86.72
CA GLY A 1248 -17.57 -19.84 -86.57
C GLY A 1248 -18.30 -20.61 -85.45
N LYS A 1249 -17.62 -21.49 -84.70
CA LYS A 1249 -18.17 -22.17 -83.50
C LYS A 1249 -17.54 -21.64 -82.22
N VAL A 1250 -18.33 -21.51 -81.15
CA VAL A 1250 -17.84 -21.03 -79.85
C VAL A 1250 -16.77 -21.97 -79.32
N TYR A 1251 -15.58 -21.43 -79.10
CA TYR A 1251 -14.40 -22.11 -78.61
C TYR A 1251 -14.24 -21.95 -77.09
N LYS A 1252 -14.36 -20.72 -76.57
CA LYS A 1252 -14.34 -20.45 -75.12
C LYS A 1252 -14.98 -19.11 -74.81
N THR A 1253 -15.62 -18.97 -73.65
CA THR A 1253 -16.09 -17.68 -73.14
C THR A 1253 -15.43 -17.40 -71.80
N VAL A 1254 -14.81 -16.22 -71.67
CA VAL A 1254 -14.09 -15.83 -70.45
C VAL A 1254 -14.57 -14.47 -69.96
N LYS A 1255 -14.59 -14.31 -68.65
CA LYS A 1255 -14.97 -13.06 -68.00
C LYS A 1255 -13.73 -12.21 -67.74
N VAL A 1256 -13.76 -10.97 -68.21
CA VAL A 1256 -12.66 -10.00 -68.01
C VAL A 1256 -13.19 -8.73 -67.36
N VAL A 1257 -12.35 -8.07 -66.56
CA VAL A 1257 -12.72 -6.88 -65.78
C VAL A 1257 -11.81 -5.71 -66.16
N LYS A 1258 -12.41 -4.63 -66.69
CA LYS A 1258 -11.74 -3.37 -67.02
C LYS A 1258 -11.75 -2.44 -65.80
N LYS A 1259 -10.56 -2.01 -65.35
CA LYS A 1259 -10.33 -1.20 -64.14
C LYS A 1259 -10.57 0.29 -64.31
#